data_AF-A0A1E3G1J3-F1
#
_entry.id   AF-A0A1E3G1J3-F1
#
_cell.length_a   1.000
_cell.length_b   1.000
_cell.length_c   1.000
_cell.angle_alpha   90.00
_cell.angle_beta   90.00
_cell.angle_gamma   90.00
#
_symmetry.space_group_name_H-M   'P 1'
#
loop_
_entity.id
_entity.type
_entity.pdbx_description
1 polymer ?
#
loop_
_entity_poly.entity_id
_entity_poly.type
_entity_poly.pdbx_seq_one_letter_code
_entity_poly.pdbx_strand_id
1 'polypeptide(L)'
;MLRLLRKLLGVFLVLTTVVMLGAVRVEDGKVVFTFTWKDAQTVHLAGTFNNWSTTANPMVREGDTWKAVLELKPGTYQYKYVINGGKMWKEDPEAPGYTDDGFGGKNGVFTLALRDGKLVILAPAPKLEGKLEVNPDRIENIHVEENTYVVIKYYNPKARYVFIAGSFNNWSTNTHECYSSGDGWWEAVLELTPGIYQYKFVVDGKEWVVDPNAPAYVDDGFGGKNGVFEVYKENGILKVRVPHVEAEEEEKPAVAEVKEKNIGAVEYEIDGKLSEKEKKAVSFVGKDVLKEVYIARTSTAAYVAIVLDKPARDYINQNVLIEVYSNAPRMLTPNRSTFNKTVLPKEVAFRFSINMRTWQARRRGSFFASAGDDSWVLQANVFRAAVDDVVEMEIPYDILGIKSGNEFNIFVVVSVEGKDVAIVPTEGLITVKAPTLISGDVIAKFIDKVGDDYGFGTYTYPKDPAFAPYKGLWDIVEVTVLENDEAYVFSVKFAEMTNPWGAPKGFSHQLINIYLDTKPGGRTDTYKEGARVQFREPWDYFIKIAGWPDYGQVFATAEGKEISDAINYEADIGDKTVHIIVFKKYLDVKTGINAYILSLSQDGYGTDHIRPVTASASQWTLGGYPTDSKDYAPFVLDIIVPEGYKQEEILKSYVPGSRYATLIPVKVK
;
A
#
# COMPACT_ATOMS: atom_id res chain seq x y z
N MET A 1 3.97 -6.56 83.12
CA MET A 1 2.71 -6.94 83.79
C MET A 1 1.83 -7.61 82.72
N LEU A 2 1.94 -8.94 82.58
CA LEU A 2 0.84 -9.93 82.78
C LEU A 2 -0.46 -9.56 82.04
N ARG A 3 -0.78 -10.19 80.88
CA ARG A 3 -1.42 -11.51 80.64
C ARG A 3 -2.96 -11.49 80.66
N LEU A 4 -3.52 -12.32 79.77
CA LEU A 4 -4.88 -12.91 79.68
C LEU A 4 -5.89 -12.16 78.77
N LEU A 5 -6.68 -12.79 77.90
CA LEU A 5 -6.78 -14.17 77.37
C LEU A 5 -7.92 -14.17 76.33
N ARG A 6 -7.79 -14.84 75.17
CA ARG A 6 -8.64 -15.98 74.74
C ARG A 6 -8.52 -16.29 73.23
N LYS A 7 -8.41 -17.60 73.00
CA LYS A 7 -8.29 -18.33 71.74
C LYS A 7 -9.57 -18.28 70.91
N LEU A 8 -9.44 -18.30 69.59
CA LEU A 8 -10.32 -19.07 68.71
C LEU A 8 -9.52 -19.53 67.47
N LEU A 9 -9.53 -20.84 67.26
CA LEU A 9 -9.05 -21.52 66.06
C LEU A 9 -9.84 -21.02 64.85
N GLY A 10 -9.16 -20.63 63.78
CA GLY A 10 -9.73 -20.39 62.46
C GLY A 10 -8.78 -20.94 61.40
N VAL A 11 -9.23 -21.99 60.73
CA VAL A 11 -8.57 -22.64 59.58
C VAL A 11 -8.28 -21.58 58.51
N PHE A 12 -7.01 -21.30 58.22
CA PHE A 12 -6.64 -20.51 57.05
C PHE A 12 -6.62 -21.43 55.83
N LEU A 13 -7.73 -21.45 55.10
CA LEU A 13 -7.80 -21.93 53.73
C LEU A 13 -6.86 -21.03 52.91
N VAL A 14 -5.72 -21.56 52.47
CA VAL A 14 -4.88 -20.89 51.48
C VAL A 14 -5.66 -20.92 50.17
N LEU A 15 -6.39 -19.83 49.90
CA LEU A 15 -6.93 -19.56 48.58
C LEU A 15 -5.73 -19.29 47.67
N THR A 16 -5.26 -20.31 46.95
CA THR A 16 -4.42 -20.09 45.77
C THR A 16 -5.27 -19.34 44.76
N THR A 17 -5.08 -18.03 44.67
CA THR A 17 -5.57 -17.21 43.57
C THR A 17 -4.93 -17.73 42.29
N VAL A 18 -5.69 -18.51 41.53
CA VAL A 18 -5.41 -18.75 40.11
C VAL A 18 -5.63 -17.41 39.43
N VAL A 19 -4.54 -16.71 39.13
CA VAL A 19 -4.59 -15.58 38.19
C VAL A 19 -4.88 -16.22 36.84
N MET A 20 -6.12 -16.10 36.37
CA MET A 20 -6.50 -16.46 35.00
C MET A 20 -5.75 -15.51 34.07
N LEU A 21 -4.65 -15.97 33.48
CA LEU A 21 -3.92 -15.29 32.41
C LEU A 21 -4.67 -15.59 31.11
N GLY A 22 -5.24 -14.57 30.46
CA GLY A 22 -6.04 -14.75 29.24
C GLY A 22 -5.32 -15.56 28.16
N ALA A 23 -6.11 -16.33 27.39
CA ALA A 23 -5.64 -17.25 26.37
C ALA A 23 -4.81 -16.61 25.24
N VAL A 24 -5.02 -15.32 24.96
CA VAL A 24 -4.14 -14.54 24.05
C VAL A 24 -3.65 -13.28 24.78
N ARG A 25 -2.34 -13.06 24.79
CA ARG A 25 -1.71 -11.93 25.48
C ARG A 25 -0.40 -11.49 24.82
N VAL A 26 0.11 -10.33 25.21
CA VAL A 26 1.44 -9.86 24.79
C VAL A 26 2.44 -10.14 25.91
N GLU A 27 3.52 -10.87 25.59
CA GLU A 27 4.69 -11.06 26.45
C GLU A 27 5.94 -10.70 25.62
N ASP A 28 6.81 -9.84 26.14
CA ASP A 28 8.07 -9.42 25.50
C ASP A 28 7.94 -8.98 24.02
N GLY A 29 6.85 -8.27 23.70
CA GLY A 29 6.58 -7.78 22.35
C GLY A 29 6.10 -8.84 21.36
N LYS A 30 5.78 -10.05 21.83
CA LYS A 30 5.22 -11.14 21.02
C LYS A 30 3.83 -11.51 21.51
N VAL A 31 3.01 -12.02 20.60
CA VAL A 31 1.66 -12.51 20.92
C VAL A 31 1.75 -13.97 21.32
N VAL A 32 1.34 -14.27 22.54
CA VAL A 32 1.32 -15.60 23.13
C VAL A 32 -0.11 -16.12 23.12
N PHE A 33 -0.29 -17.30 22.54
CA PHE A 33 -1.54 -18.05 22.50
C PHE A 33 -1.42 -19.28 23.40
N THR A 34 -2.42 -19.53 24.23
CA THR A 34 -2.51 -20.70 25.10
C THR A 34 -3.86 -21.39 25.00
N PHE A 35 -3.85 -22.71 24.86
CA PHE A 35 -5.06 -23.52 24.71
C PHE A 35 -4.98 -24.81 25.55
N THR A 36 -5.93 -25.04 26.45
CA THR A 36 -5.93 -26.23 27.31
C THR A 36 -6.74 -27.36 26.68
N TRP A 37 -6.08 -28.47 26.36
CA TRP A 37 -6.73 -29.67 25.82
C TRP A 37 -5.91 -30.93 26.09
N LYS A 38 -6.40 -31.75 27.04
CA LYS A 38 -5.69 -32.92 27.58
C LYS A 38 -5.50 -34.06 26.58
N ASP A 39 -6.51 -34.32 25.74
CA ASP A 39 -6.57 -35.49 24.86
C ASP A 39 -6.03 -35.21 23.44
N ALA A 40 -5.38 -34.07 23.22
CA ALA A 40 -4.80 -33.70 21.94
C ALA A 40 -3.44 -34.39 21.75
N GLN A 41 -3.19 -34.93 20.56
CA GLN A 41 -1.87 -35.44 20.16
C GLN A 41 -1.03 -34.34 19.51
N THR A 42 -1.67 -33.49 18.71
CA THR A 42 -1.07 -32.28 18.14
C THR A 42 -2.08 -31.15 18.17
N VAL A 43 -1.60 -29.92 18.35
CA VAL A 43 -2.39 -28.70 18.18
C VAL A 43 -1.58 -27.74 17.31
N HIS A 44 -2.21 -27.15 16.30
CA HIS A 44 -1.66 -26.08 15.48
C HIS A 44 -2.52 -24.84 15.64
N LEU A 45 -1.89 -23.68 15.58
CA LEU A 45 -2.59 -22.40 15.58
C LEU A 45 -2.85 -22.00 14.13
N ALA A 46 -4.12 -21.90 13.74
CA ALA A 46 -4.53 -21.50 12.39
C ALA A 46 -5.23 -20.14 12.45
N GLY A 47 -4.94 -19.24 11.52
CA GLY A 47 -5.56 -17.92 11.50
C GLY A 47 -5.21 -17.11 10.27
N THR A 48 -5.65 -15.85 10.24
CA THR A 48 -5.39 -14.95 9.12
C THR A 48 -3.89 -14.71 8.88
N PHE A 49 -3.05 -14.83 9.92
CA PHE A 49 -1.60 -14.69 9.85
C PHE A 49 -0.85 -15.88 9.21
N ASN A 50 -1.53 -17.00 8.94
CA ASN A 50 -0.93 -18.16 8.27
C ASN A 50 -1.87 -18.82 7.25
N ASN A 51 -2.83 -18.04 6.75
CA ASN A 51 -3.85 -18.47 5.80
C ASN A 51 -4.59 -19.74 6.23
N TRP A 52 -4.94 -19.82 7.51
CA TRP A 52 -5.70 -20.95 8.09
C TRP A 52 -5.05 -22.33 7.90
N SER A 53 -3.73 -22.38 7.74
CA SER A 53 -3.01 -23.63 7.55
C SER A 53 -3.21 -24.58 8.75
N THR A 54 -3.51 -25.84 8.46
CA THR A 54 -3.73 -26.90 9.48
C THR A 54 -2.44 -27.47 10.04
N THR A 55 -1.28 -27.08 9.48
CA THR A 55 0.04 -27.62 9.80
C THR A 55 1.09 -26.55 10.10
N ALA A 56 0.82 -25.28 9.79
CA ALA A 56 1.68 -24.17 10.19
C ALA A 56 1.52 -23.86 11.69
N ASN A 57 2.55 -23.26 12.29
CA ASN A 57 2.57 -22.83 13.69
C ASN A 57 2.14 -23.95 14.67
N PRO A 58 2.86 -25.08 14.72
CA PRO A 58 2.61 -26.13 15.72
C PRO A 58 2.79 -25.56 17.13
N MET A 59 1.83 -25.85 18.01
CA MET A 59 1.88 -25.42 19.41
C MET A 59 2.73 -26.41 20.22
N VAL A 60 3.48 -25.88 21.18
CA VAL A 60 4.30 -26.66 22.11
C VAL A 60 3.43 -27.08 23.30
N ARG A 61 3.48 -28.36 23.69
CA ARG A 61 2.73 -28.89 24.84
C ARG A 61 3.48 -28.64 26.15
N GLU A 62 2.80 -28.01 27.10
CA GLU A 62 3.25 -27.75 28.47
C GLU A 62 2.17 -28.26 29.45
N GLY A 63 2.28 -29.52 29.88
CA GLY A 63 1.26 -30.19 30.69
C GLY A 63 -0.03 -30.45 29.88
N ASP A 64 -1.16 -29.91 30.33
CA ASP A 64 -2.44 -29.96 29.61
C ASP A 64 -2.68 -28.74 28.71
N THR A 65 -1.74 -27.79 28.69
CA THR A 65 -1.81 -26.53 27.93
C THR A 65 -0.90 -26.58 26.71
N TRP A 66 -1.35 -26.02 25.60
CA TRP A 66 -0.62 -25.85 24.35
C TRP A 66 -0.28 -24.38 24.18
N LYS A 67 0.96 -24.07 23.80
CA LYS A 67 1.47 -22.70 23.67
C LYS A 67 2.03 -22.43 22.27
N ALA A 68 1.66 -21.29 21.69
CA ALA A 68 2.34 -20.72 20.52
C ALA A 68 2.73 -19.27 20.80
N VAL A 69 3.85 -18.84 20.22
CA VAL A 69 4.35 -17.46 20.34
C VAL A 69 4.62 -16.95 18.93
N LEU A 70 3.94 -15.88 18.55
CA LEU A 70 4.06 -15.26 17.23
C LEU A 70 4.53 -13.81 17.34
N GLU A 71 5.38 -13.40 16.42
CA GLU A 71 5.63 -11.99 16.15
C GLU A 71 4.57 -11.51 15.15
N LEU A 72 3.65 -10.69 15.63
CA LEU A 72 2.57 -10.12 14.84
C LEU A 72 2.72 -8.60 14.79
N LYS A 73 2.45 -8.02 13.63
CA LYS A 73 2.39 -6.56 13.46
C LYS A 73 1.05 -6.04 14.03
N PRO A 74 0.92 -4.74 14.34
CA PRO A 74 -0.38 -4.18 14.68
C PRO A 74 -1.43 -4.47 13.59
N GLY A 75 -2.63 -4.88 13.98
CA GLY A 75 -3.70 -5.31 13.07
C GLY A 75 -4.75 -6.18 13.75
N THR A 76 -5.85 -6.47 13.05
CA THR A 76 -6.92 -7.36 13.52
C THR A 76 -6.72 -8.76 12.96
N TYR A 77 -6.75 -9.77 13.84
CA TYR A 77 -6.46 -11.15 13.50
C TYR A 77 -7.62 -12.06 13.89
N GLN A 78 -7.92 -13.02 13.04
CA GLN A 78 -8.81 -14.14 13.38
C GLN A 78 -8.00 -15.42 13.54
N TYR A 79 -8.42 -16.32 14.44
CA TYR A 79 -7.73 -17.58 14.70
C TYR A 79 -8.62 -18.67 15.29
N LYS A 80 -8.13 -19.91 15.21
CA LYS A 80 -8.65 -21.15 15.81
C LYS A 80 -7.52 -22.14 16.11
N TYR A 81 -7.84 -23.15 16.90
CA TYR A 81 -6.96 -24.27 17.20
C TYR A 81 -7.32 -25.51 16.35
N VAL A 82 -6.32 -26.06 15.67
CA VAL A 82 -6.45 -27.24 14.82
C VAL A 82 -5.85 -28.45 15.53
N ILE A 83 -6.68 -29.43 15.87
CA ILE A 83 -6.30 -30.59 16.67
C ILE A 83 -6.13 -31.82 15.77
N ASN A 84 -5.05 -32.57 16.00
CA ASN A 84 -4.78 -33.88 15.37
C ASN A 84 -4.79 -33.84 13.82
N GLY A 85 -4.13 -32.84 13.24
CA GLY A 85 -3.94 -32.72 11.78
C GLY A 85 -5.19 -32.35 11.00
N GLY A 86 -6.05 -31.47 11.53
CA GLY A 86 -7.24 -30.97 10.84
C GLY A 86 -8.54 -31.73 11.15
N LYS A 87 -8.48 -32.78 11.98
CA LYS A 87 -9.67 -33.59 12.32
C LYS A 87 -10.69 -32.86 13.19
N MET A 88 -10.24 -31.87 13.96
CA MET A 88 -11.11 -31.08 14.83
C MET A 88 -10.60 -29.64 14.89
N TRP A 89 -11.54 -28.70 14.78
CA TRP A 89 -11.31 -27.27 14.95
C TRP A 89 -11.98 -26.82 16.24
N LYS A 90 -11.25 -26.03 17.04
CA LYS A 90 -11.77 -25.45 18.27
C LYS A 90 -11.54 -23.95 18.29
N GLU A 91 -12.62 -23.23 18.63
CA GLU A 91 -12.57 -21.83 18.99
C GLU A 91 -11.82 -21.64 20.31
N ASP A 92 -11.27 -20.45 20.49
CA ASP A 92 -10.73 -20.03 21.77
C ASP A 92 -11.89 -19.53 22.65
N PRO A 93 -12.22 -20.20 23.76
CA PRO A 93 -13.32 -19.80 24.65
C PRO A 93 -13.05 -18.48 25.39
N GLU A 94 -11.80 -18.02 25.41
CA GLU A 94 -11.37 -16.78 26.06
C GLU A 94 -10.90 -15.73 25.04
N ALA A 95 -11.30 -15.85 23.78
CA ALA A 95 -10.95 -14.88 22.76
C ALA A 95 -11.41 -13.45 23.15
N PRO A 96 -10.60 -12.41 22.87
CA PRO A 96 -10.99 -11.01 23.09
C PRO A 96 -12.27 -10.59 22.34
N GLY A 97 -12.61 -11.29 21.26
CA GLY A 97 -13.87 -11.17 20.53
C GLY A 97 -14.11 -12.37 19.64
N TYR A 98 -15.27 -12.41 18.99
CA TYR A 98 -15.65 -13.48 18.06
C TYR A 98 -16.24 -12.92 16.77
N THR A 99 -16.10 -13.68 15.68
CA THR A 99 -16.75 -13.43 14.39
C THR A 99 -17.22 -14.75 13.77
N ASP A 100 -18.27 -14.72 12.96
CA ASP A 100 -18.80 -15.92 12.28
C ASP A 100 -17.73 -16.53 11.37
N ASP A 101 -17.65 -17.87 11.33
CA ASP A 101 -16.65 -18.59 10.53
C ASP A 101 -17.13 -19.00 9.13
N GLY A 102 -18.40 -18.77 8.80
CA GLY A 102 -19.03 -19.15 7.52
C GLY A 102 -19.47 -20.62 7.44
N PHE A 103 -19.31 -21.40 8.51
CA PHE A 103 -19.57 -22.85 8.58
C PHE A 103 -20.42 -23.24 9.79
N GLY A 104 -21.08 -22.27 10.44
CA GLY A 104 -21.96 -22.49 11.59
C GLY A 104 -21.24 -22.50 12.95
N GLY A 105 -20.00 -22.03 13.01
CA GLY A 105 -19.25 -21.77 14.24
C GLY A 105 -18.69 -20.35 14.27
N LYS A 106 -17.72 -20.08 15.15
CA LYS A 106 -17.09 -18.76 15.29
C LYS A 106 -15.57 -18.85 15.37
N ASN A 107 -14.90 -17.83 14.83
CA ASN A 107 -13.46 -17.62 14.97
C ASN A 107 -13.20 -16.69 16.17
N GLY A 108 -12.11 -16.93 16.91
CA GLY A 108 -11.61 -15.95 17.86
C GLY A 108 -11.00 -14.77 17.09
N VAL A 109 -11.23 -13.54 17.54
CA VAL A 109 -10.71 -12.33 16.90
C VAL A 109 -10.16 -11.36 17.94
N PHE A 110 -9.05 -10.71 17.61
CA PHE A 110 -8.45 -9.68 18.44
C PHE A 110 -7.77 -8.61 17.59
N THR A 111 -7.58 -7.43 18.15
CA THR A 111 -6.78 -6.37 17.53
C THR A 111 -5.50 -6.17 18.33
N LEU A 112 -4.35 -6.31 17.66
CA LEU A 112 -3.06 -5.95 18.20
C LEU A 112 -2.79 -4.48 17.89
N ALA A 113 -2.59 -3.65 18.92
CA ALA A 113 -2.36 -2.22 18.76
C ALA A 113 -1.06 -1.79 19.45
N LEU A 114 -0.45 -0.73 18.96
CA LEU A 114 0.69 -0.08 19.61
C LEU A 114 0.17 1.06 20.50
N ARG A 115 0.37 0.97 21.81
CA ARG A 115 0.09 2.03 22.79
C ARG A 115 1.38 2.39 23.52
N ASP A 116 1.79 3.66 23.46
CA ASP A 116 3.00 4.17 24.12
C ASP A 116 4.26 3.32 23.84
N GLY A 117 4.40 2.85 22.61
CA GLY A 117 5.52 2.00 22.17
C GLY A 117 5.45 0.54 22.62
N LYS A 118 4.34 0.10 23.25
CA LYS A 118 4.11 -1.29 23.66
C LYS A 118 2.92 -1.90 22.92
N LEU A 119 3.02 -3.18 22.58
CA LEU A 119 1.92 -3.91 21.97
C LEU A 119 0.89 -4.29 23.04
N VAL A 120 -0.39 -4.09 22.72
CA VAL A 120 -1.53 -4.45 23.56
C VAL A 120 -2.59 -5.16 22.74
N ILE A 121 -3.33 -6.06 23.38
CA ILE A 121 -4.46 -6.76 22.77
C ILE A 121 -5.76 -6.06 23.16
N LEU A 122 -6.56 -5.76 22.15
CA LEU A 122 -7.87 -5.13 22.26
C LEU A 122 -8.93 -6.05 21.67
N ALA A 123 -10.15 -5.98 22.21
CA ALA A 123 -11.31 -6.50 21.52
C ALA A 123 -11.47 -5.76 20.18
N PRO A 124 -11.87 -6.44 19.08
CA PRO A 124 -12.11 -5.77 17.82
C PRO A 124 -13.29 -4.80 17.93
N ALA A 125 -13.25 -3.70 17.18
CA ALA A 125 -14.45 -2.88 16.98
C ALA A 125 -15.53 -3.73 16.27
N PRO A 126 -16.80 -3.74 16.73
CA PRO A 126 -17.85 -4.47 16.05
C PRO A 126 -18.09 -3.90 14.65
N LYS A 127 -18.36 -4.76 13.68
CA LYS A 127 -19.07 -4.35 12.47
C LYS A 127 -20.51 -4.01 12.84
N LEU A 128 -21.03 -2.88 12.36
CA LEU A 128 -22.43 -2.52 12.58
C LEU A 128 -23.29 -3.24 11.53
N GLU A 129 -24.12 -4.18 11.97
CA GLU A 129 -25.13 -4.82 11.12
C GLU A 129 -26.51 -4.27 11.51
N GLY A 130 -27.21 -3.64 10.57
CA GLY A 130 -28.55 -3.08 10.78
C GLY A 130 -28.71 -1.62 10.31
N LYS A 131 -29.96 -1.22 10.06
CA LYS A 131 -30.31 0.14 9.63
C LYS A 131 -30.13 1.11 10.79
N LEU A 132 -29.29 2.13 10.60
CA LEU A 132 -29.08 3.20 11.58
C LEU A 132 -30.25 4.19 11.58
N GLU A 133 -30.74 4.53 12.77
CA GLU A 133 -31.72 5.60 12.99
C GLU A 133 -31.05 6.76 13.74
N VAL A 134 -30.76 7.86 13.05
CA VAL A 134 -30.13 9.05 13.65
C VAL A 134 -31.09 9.71 14.63
N ASN A 135 -30.60 10.18 15.78
CA ASN A 135 -31.38 10.92 16.76
C ASN A 135 -31.18 12.43 16.57
N PRO A 136 -32.12 13.14 15.91
CA PRO A 136 -32.00 14.58 15.67
C PRO A 136 -32.29 15.43 16.92
N ASP A 137 -33.05 14.89 17.87
CA ASP A 137 -33.54 15.61 19.05
C ASP A 137 -32.65 15.41 20.28
N ARG A 138 -31.45 14.84 20.11
CA ARG A 138 -30.54 14.55 21.23
C ARG A 138 -30.01 15.83 21.87
N ILE A 139 -29.83 15.77 23.19
CA ILE A 139 -28.97 16.70 23.92
C ILE A 139 -27.57 16.07 23.95
N GLU A 140 -26.52 16.86 23.72
CA GLU A 140 -25.14 16.36 23.80
C GLU A 140 -24.84 15.79 25.19
N ASN A 141 -24.66 14.48 25.26
CA ASN A 141 -24.34 13.75 26.49
C ASN A 141 -23.10 12.86 26.34
N ILE A 142 -22.41 12.89 25.19
CA ILE A 142 -21.18 12.15 24.94
C ILE A 142 -20.09 13.12 24.51
N HIS A 143 -18.93 13.06 25.16
CA HIS A 143 -17.76 13.87 24.81
C HIS A 143 -16.45 13.12 25.08
N VAL A 144 -15.34 13.70 24.62
CA VAL A 144 -14.00 13.17 24.89
C VAL A 144 -13.29 14.06 25.91
N GLU A 145 -12.74 13.46 26.95
CA GLU A 145 -11.88 14.11 27.96
C GLU A 145 -10.42 13.68 27.79
N GLU A 146 -9.51 14.63 27.99
CA GLU A 146 -8.04 14.43 27.98
C GLU A 146 -7.51 13.69 26.74
N ASN A 147 -8.21 13.82 25.60
CA ASN A 147 -7.89 13.11 24.35
C ASN A 147 -7.86 11.57 24.47
N THR A 148 -8.43 11.02 25.55
CA THR A 148 -8.22 9.62 25.93
C THR A 148 -9.53 8.92 26.32
N TYR A 149 -10.41 9.60 27.05
CA TYR A 149 -11.60 8.98 27.62
C TYR A 149 -12.86 9.47 26.90
N VAL A 150 -13.72 8.55 26.49
CA VAL A 150 -15.09 8.84 26.06
C VAL A 150 -15.97 8.84 27.30
N VAL A 151 -16.59 9.98 27.59
CA VAL A 151 -17.50 10.15 28.71
C VAL A 151 -18.94 10.18 28.19
N ILE A 152 -19.80 9.34 28.75
CA ILE A 152 -21.24 9.24 28.39
C ILE A 152 -22.06 9.55 29.64
N LYS A 153 -22.94 10.56 29.55
CA LYS A 153 -23.81 11.00 30.65
C LYS A 153 -25.24 10.49 30.50
N TYR A 154 -25.85 10.06 31.60
CA TYR A 154 -27.22 9.56 31.65
C TYR A 154 -27.98 10.13 32.83
N TYR A 155 -29.21 10.61 32.59
CA TYR A 155 -30.05 11.21 33.62
C TYR A 155 -31.08 10.21 34.13
N ASN A 156 -30.95 9.81 35.40
CA ASN A 156 -31.98 9.08 36.13
C ASN A 156 -31.90 9.39 37.64
N PRO A 157 -32.73 10.32 38.16
CA PRO A 157 -32.70 10.73 39.56
C PRO A 157 -33.27 9.69 40.53
N LYS A 158 -33.86 8.60 40.03
CA LYS A 158 -34.43 7.51 40.84
C LYS A 158 -33.55 6.27 40.90
N ALA A 159 -32.51 6.18 40.06
CA ALA A 159 -31.58 5.06 40.04
C ALA A 159 -30.75 5.01 41.33
N ARG A 160 -30.45 3.80 41.82
CA ARG A 160 -29.54 3.58 42.95
C ARG A 160 -28.12 3.30 42.48
N TYR A 161 -27.98 2.62 41.35
CA TYR A 161 -26.72 2.40 40.65
C TYR A 161 -27.01 2.14 39.16
N VAL A 162 -26.06 2.49 38.30
CA VAL A 162 -26.17 2.34 36.85
C VAL A 162 -24.89 1.68 36.34
N PHE A 163 -25.01 0.68 35.47
CA PHE A 163 -23.90 0.14 34.69
C PHE A 163 -24.10 0.50 33.22
N ILE A 164 -23.01 0.56 32.46
CA ILE A 164 -23.07 0.63 31.00
C ILE A 164 -22.66 -0.72 30.42
N ALA A 165 -23.49 -1.24 29.51
CA ALA A 165 -23.29 -2.51 28.83
C ALA A 165 -23.25 -2.23 27.34
N GLY A 166 -22.24 -2.74 26.65
CA GLY A 166 -22.09 -2.50 25.23
C GLY A 166 -21.07 -3.40 24.57
N SER A 167 -20.92 -3.20 23.27
CA SER A 167 -19.92 -3.90 22.46
C SER A 167 -18.51 -3.95 23.04
N PHE A 168 -18.05 -2.87 23.67
CA PHE A 168 -16.72 -2.73 24.27
C PHE A 168 -16.51 -3.57 25.54
N ASN A 169 -17.57 -4.08 26.16
CA ASN A 169 -17.49 -4.94 27.34
C ASN A 169 -18.33 -6.23 27.20
N ASN A 170 -18.59 -6.64 25.96
CA ASN A 170 -19.39 -7.81 25.63
C ASN A 170 -20.76 -7.84 26.32
N TRP A 171 -21.45 -6.68 26.36
CA TRP A 171 -22.78 -6.53 26.95
C TRP A 171 -22.87 -6.95 28.43
N SER A 172 -21.75 -6.91 29.14
CA SER A 172 -21.72 -7.26 30.56
C SER A 172 -22.52 -6.25 31.39
N THR A 173 -23.38 -6.77 32.27
CA THR A 173 -24.28 -5.97 33.12
C THR A 173 -23.65 -5.47 34.42
N ASN A 174 -22.39 -5.84 34.69
CA ASN A 174 -21.78 -5.66 36.01
C ASN A 174 -20.28 -5.34 35.99
N THR A 175 -19.67 -5.09 34.83
CA THR A 175 -18.22 -4.83 34.72
C THR A 175 -17.84 -3.36 34.61
N HIS A 176 -18.76 -2.49 34.18
CA HIS A 176 -18.50 -1.05 33.99
C HIS A 176 -19.59 -0.22 34.68
N GLU A 177 -19.35 0.11 35.95
CA GLU A 177 -20.24 0.95 36.77
C GLU A 177 -20.14 2.43 36.35
N CYS A 178 -21.28 3.13 36.31
CA CYS A 178 -21.34 4.57 36.08
C CYS A 178 -21.27 5.31 37.41
N TYR A 179 -20.51 6.40 37.47
CA TYR A 179 -20.35 7.22 38.67
C TYR A 179 -21.47 8.26 38.76
N SER A 180 -22.02 8.49 39.95
CA SER A 180 -22.97 9.59 40.14
C SER A 180 -22.25 10.93 40.13
N SER A 181 -22.71 11.86 39.28
CA SER A 181 -22.17 13.21 39.18
C SER A 181 -23.05 14.27 39.87
N GLY A 182 -24.06 13.84 40.64
CA GLY A 182 -25.02 14.71 41.34
C GLY A 182 -26.29 15.02 40.55
N ASP A 183 -27.33 15.51 41.26
CA ASP A 183 -28.62 15.95 40.70
C ASP A 183 -29.35 14.95 39.78
N GLY A 184 -29.04 13.66 39.89
CA GLY A 184 -29.63 12.58 39.10
C GLY A 184 -28.86 12.19 37.84
N TRP A 185 -27.66 12.73 37.64
CA TRP A 185 -26.77 12.36 36.54
C TRP A 185 -25.78 11.25 36.92
N TRP A 186 -25.48 10.42 35.93
CA TRP A 186 -24.57 9.28 35.97
C TRP A 186 -23.60 9.37 34.79
N GLU A 187 -22.32 9.06 35.02
CA GLU A 187 -21.26 9.16 34.01
C GLU A 187 -20.53 7.84 33.85
N ALA A 188 -20.44 7.35 32.61
CA ALA A 188 -19.55 6.27 32.22
C ALA A 188 -18.28 6.86 31.59
N VAL A 189 -17.12 6.42 32.05
CA VAL A 189 -15.81 6.82 31.49
C VAL A 189 -15.20 5.61 30.81
N LEU A 190 -15.03 5.67 29.48
CA LEU A 190 -14.62 4.54 28.65
C LEU A 190 -13.32 4.87 27.89
N GLU A 191 -12.37 3.95 27.90
CA GLU A 191 -11.20 4.01 27.03
C GLU A 191 -11.51 3.34 25.68
N LEU A 192 -11.94 4.13 24.70
CA LEU A 192 -12.33 3.64 23.39
C LEU A 192 -11.37 4.10 22.30
N THR A 193 -11.03 3.20 21.39
CA THR A 193 -10.31 3.53 20.16
C THR A 193 -11.28 4.05 19.10
N PRO A 194 -10.79 4.63 17.99
CA PRO A 194 -11.65 4.88 16.83
C PRO A 194 -12.43 3.62 16.41
N GLY A 195 -13.74 3.76 16.20
CA GLY A 195 -14.66 2.66 15.92
C GLY A 195 -16.12 3.04 16.22
N ILE A 196 -17.05 2.20 15.77
CA ILE A 196 -18.48 2.36 16.04
C ILE A 196 -18.88 1.43 17.20
N TYR A 197 -19.57 1.97 18.19
CA TYR A 197 -19.92 1.26 19.42
C TYR A 197 -21.42 1.27 19.67
N GLN A 198 -21.96 0.10 20.02
CA GLN A 198 -23.32 -0.07 20.52
C GLN A 198 -23.33 -0.18 22.05
N TYR A 199 -24.34 0.38 22.72
CA TYR A 199 -24.49 0.35 24.18
C TYR A 199 -25.94 0.50 24.67
N LYS A 200 -26.16 0.14 25.95
CA LYS A 200 -27.32 0.44 26.79
C LYS A 200 -26.89 0.68 28.24
N PHE A 201 -27.77 1.27 29.04
CA PHE A 201 -27.62 1.35 30.48
C PHE A 201 -28.35 0.21 31.18
N VAL A 202 -27.79 -0.29 32.28
CA VAL A 202 -28.40 -1.27 33.17
C VAL A 202 -28.65 -0.61 34.52
N VAL A 203 -29.91 -0.30 34.82
CA VAL A 203 -30.33 0.40 36.04
C VAL A 203 -30.76 -0.60 37.10
N ASP A 204 -30.27 -0.42 38.33
CA ASP A 204 -30.57 -1.25 39.50
C ASP A 204 -30.44 -2.77 39.24
N GLY A 205 -29.53 -3.14 38.33
CA GLY A 205 -29.16 -4.51 37.97
C GLY A 205 -30.22 -5.31 37.22
N LYS A 206 -31.34 -4.69 36.81
CA LYS A 206 -32.49 -5.41 36.23
C LYS A 206 -33.09 -4.74 35.00
N GLU A 207 -32.99 -3.42 34.88
CA GLU A 207 -33.66 -2.66 33.84
C GLU A 207 -32.67 -2.25 32.75
N TRP A 208 -32.89 -2.69 31.52
CA TRP A 208 -32.12 -2.27 30.35
C TRP A 208 -32.75 -1.03 29.75
N VAL A 209 -32.05 0.09 29.82
CA VAL A 209 -32.53 1.38 29.33
C VAL A 209 -31.69 1.81 28.14
N VAL A 210 -32.37 2.14 27.05
CA VAL A 210 -31.75 2.76 25.87
C VAL A 210 -31.48 4.22 26.21
N ASP A 211 -30.28 4.71 25.90
CA ASP A 211 -29.97 6.12 26.11
C ASP A 211 -30.84 7.00 25.19
N PRO A 212 -31.77 7.82 25.74
CA PRO A 212 -32.63 8.68 24.91
C PRO A 212 -31.86 9.78 24.17
N ASN A 213 -30.60 10.02 24.54
CA ASN A 213 -29.73 11.03 23.92
C ASN A 213 -28.63 10.42 23.04
N ALA A 214 -28.66 9.11 22.76
CA ALA A 214 -27.66 8.48 21.91
C ALA A 214 -27.57 9.18 20.54
N PRO A 215 -26.36 9.33 19.94
CA PRO A 215 -26.19 9.93 18.61
C PRO A 215 -27.03 9.28 17.51
N ALA A 216 -27.17 7.96 17.58
CA ALA A 216 -28.06 7.18 16.75
C ALA A 216 -28.51 5.91 17.47
N TYR A 217 -29.43 5.17 16.83
CA TYR A 217 -29.95 3.89 17.28
C TYR A 217 -29.79 2.82 16.21
N VAL A 218 -29.75 1.57 16.65
CA VAL A 218 -29.88 0.38 15.81
C VAL A 218 -30.81 -0.61 16.51
N ASP A 219 -31.49 -1.46 15.74
CA ASP A 219 -32.32 -2.54 16.29
C ASP A 219 -31.47 -3.48 17.17
N ASP A 220 -31.99 -3.89 18.32
CA ASP A 220 -31.26 -4.77 19.25
C ASP A 220 -31.47 -6.27 19.00
N GLY A 221 -32.31 -6.64 18.02
CA GLY A 221 -32.67 -8.02 17.68
C GLY A 221 -33.77 -8.63 18.56
N PHE A 222 -34.26 -7.89 19.57
CA PHE A 222 -35.26 -8.35 20.55
C PHE A 222 -36.50 -7.46 20.61
N GLY A 223 -36.69 -6.60 19.59
CA GLY A 223 -37.82 -5.67 19.50
C GLY A 223 -37.59 -4.34 20.23
N GLY A 224 -36.36 -4.07 20.69
CA GLY A 224 -35.92 -2.80 21.25
C GLY A 224 -34.81 -2.16 20.40
N LYS A 225 -34.08 -1.19 20.98
CA LYS A 225 -32.99 -0.47 20.31
C LYS A 225 -31.73 -0.44 21.16
N ASN A 226 -30.56 -0.38 20.52
CA ASN A 226 -29.28 -0.02 21.14
C ASN A 226 -28.94 1.43 20.80
N GLY A 227 -28.30 2.15 21.74
CA GLY A 227 -27.66 3.42 21.43
C GLY A 227 -26.36 3.18 20.67
N VAL A 228 -26.02 4.06 19.72
CA VAL A 228 -24.85 3.91 18.85
C VAL A 228 -24.12 5.25 18.70
N PHE A 229 -22.80 5.21 18.82
CA PHE A 229 -21.91 6.35 18.55
C PHE A 229 -20.62 5.90 17.86
N GLU A 230 -19.97 6.83 17.18
CA GLU A 230 -18.68 6.59 16.54
C GLU A 230 -17.60 7.42 17.22
N VAL A 231 -16.51 6.77 17.58
CA VAL A 231 -15.26 7.38 18.01
C VAL A 231 -14.35 7.48 16.79
N TYR A 232 -13.71 8.63 16.56
CA TYR A 232 -12.79 8.83 15.44
C TYR A 232 -11.61 9.70 15.85
N LYS A 233 -10.54 9.72 15.04
CA LYS A 233 -9.41 10.64 15.19
C LYS A 233 -9.43 11.69 14.10
N GLU A 234 -9.29 12.94 14.49
CA GLU A 234 -9.08 14.07 13.59
C GLU A 234 -7.83 14.82 14.03
N ASN A 235 -6.81 14.89 13.17
CA ASN A 235 -5.52 15.51 13.48
C ASN A 235 -4.85 14.99 14.78
N GLY A 236 -5.00 13.69 15.06
CA GLY A 236 -4.48 13.04 16.27
C GLY A 236 -5.33 13.24 17.53
N ILE A 237 -6.45 13.97 17.43
CA ILE A 237 -7.39 14.22 18.53
C ILE A 237 -8.57 13.26 18.42
N LEU A 238 -8.87 12.54 19.49
CA LEU A 238 -10.01 11.64 19.63
C LEU A 238 -11.30 12.46 19.78
N LYS A 239 -12.32 12.11 18.99
CA LYS A 239 -13.62 12.78 18.94
C LYS A 239 -14.75 11.76 18.82
N VAL A 240 -15.98 12.20 19.10
CA VAL A 240 -17.20 11.40 18.95
C VAL A 240 -18.16 12.04 17.95
N ARG A 241 -18.90 11.23 17.18
CA ARG A 241 -19.90 11.69 16.21
C ARG A 241 -21.05 10.68 16.05
N VAL A 242 -22.06 11.06 15.27
CA VAL A 242 -23.08 10.13 14.75
C VAL A 242 -22.38 9.09 13.86
N PRO A 243 -22.65 7.78 14.04
CA PRO A 243 -22.06 6.74 13.21
C PRO A 243 -22.34 6.95 11.73
N HIS A 244 -21.30 6.88 10.92
CA HIS A 244 -21.46 6.73 9.48
C HIS A 244 -21.70 5.24 9.17
N VAL A 245 -22.92 4.88 8.79
CA VAL A 245 -23.18 3.57 8.20
C VAL A 245 -23.04 3.70 6.70
N GLU A 246 -22.02 3.06 6.15
CA GLU A 246 -21.95 2.78 4.72
C GLU A 246 -23.16 1.90 4.38
N ALA A 247 -24.17 2.48 3.71
CA ALA A 247 -25.20 1.69 3.07
C ALA A 247 -24.52 0.72 2.08
N GLU A 248 -25.02 -0.53 2.01
CA GLU A 248 -24.64 -1.49 0.96
C GLU A 248 -24.44 -0.75 -0.37
N GLU A 249 -23.24 -0.88 -0.92
CA GLU A 249 -22.81 -0.18 -2.12
C GLU A 249 -23.71 -0.56 -3.31
N GLU A 250 -24.74 0.23 -3.58
CA GLU A 250 -24.88 0.73 -4.95
C GLU A 250 -23.67 1.63 -5.18
N GLU A 251 -22.76 1.15 -6.03
CA GLU A 251 -21.52 1.78 -6.50
C GLU A 251 -21.47 3.29 -6.20
N LYS A 252 -20.88 3.67 -5.05
CA LYS A 252 -20.45 5.05 -4.88
C LYS A 252 -19.08 5.17 -5.55
N PRO A 253 -18.92 6.10 -6.50
CA PRO A 253 -17.62 6.33 -7.11
C PRO A 253 -16.67 6.71 -5.99
N ALA A 254 -15.50 6.08 -6.01
CA ALA A 254 -14.39 6.41 -5.13
C ALA A 254 -14.34 7.93 -4.91
N VAL A 255 -14.23 8.37 -3.66
CA VAL A 255 -13.47 9.59 -3.42
C VAL A 255 -12.13 9.27 -4.02
N ALA A 256 -11.90 9.75 -5.25
CA ALA A 256 -10.65 9.54 -5.92
C ALA A 256 -9.61 10.14 -4.98
N GLU A 257 -8.84 9.28 -4.30
CA GLU A 257 -7.43 9.60 -4.17
C GLU A 257 -7.05 10.12 -5.56
N VAL A 258 -6.62 11.37 -5.63
CA VAL A 258 -6.08 11.91 -6.87
C VAL A 258 -4.91 11.01 -7.19
N LYS A 259 -5.15 9.96 -7.98
CA LYS A 259 -4.14 8.97 -8.34
C LYS A 259 -3.02 9.78 -8.94
N GLU A 260 -1.88 9.85 -8.25
CA GLU A 260 -0.69 10.48 -8.78
C GLU A 260 -0.44 9.85 -10.14
N LYS A 261 -0.59 10.65 -11.20
CA LYS A 261 -0.40 10.17 -12.55
C LYS A 261 1.10 10.13 -12.80
N ASN A 262 1.64 8.95 -13.06
CA ASN A 262 3.07 8.77 -13.33
C ASN A 262 3.41 9.35 -14.70
N ILE A 263 4.10 10.49 -14.72
CA ILE A 263 4.52 11.17 -15.95
C ILE A 263 5.76 10.45 -16.51
N GLY A 264 5.58 9.79 -17.65
CA GLY A 264 6.60 9.01 -18.34
C GLY A 264 7.16 9.66 -19.61
N ALA A 265 7.99 8.91 -20.32
CA ALA A 265 8.58 9.35 -21.58
C ALA A 265 7.64 9.23 -22.77
N VAL A 266 7.66 10.26 -23.62
CA VAL A 266 6.93 10.30 -24.89
C VAL A 266 7.81 10.97 -25.92
N GLU A 267 7.80 10.47 -27.16
CA GLU A 267 8.39 11.17 -28.30
C GLU A 267 7.51 12.36 -28.70
N TYR A 268 8.10 13.54 -28.83
CA TYR A 268 7.40 14.77 -29.19
C TYR A 268 8.23 15.63 -30.16
N GLU A 269 7.54 16.52 -30.86
CA GLU A 269 8.13 17.64 -31.57
C GLU A 269 7.61 18.96 -30.97
N ILE A 270 8.28 20.08 -31.24
CA ILE A 270 7.83 21.39 -30.77
C ILE A 270 7.42 22.18 -32.01
N ASP A 271 6.22 21.93 -32.51
CA ASP A 271 5.69 22.45 -33.77
C ASP A 271 4.31 23.13 -33.63
N GLY A 272 3.70 23.05 -32.44
CA GLY A 272 2.41 23.63 -32.10
C GLY A 272 1.23 22.71 -32.44
N LYS A 273 1.47 21.41 -32.69
CA LYS A 273 0.44 20.44 -33.09
C LYS A 273 0.57 19.14 -32.33
N LEU A 274 -0.52 18.76 -31.66
CA LEU A 274 -0.56 17.53 -30.88
C LEU A 274 -0.72 16.27 -31.76
N SER A 275 0.36 15.51 -31.94
CA SER A 275 0.38 14.23 -32.65
C SER A 275 -0.23 13.07 -31.83
N GLU A 276 -0.50 11.94 -32.49
CA GLU A 276 -0.96 10.71 -31.81
C GLU A 276 0.08 10.12 -30.84
N LYS A 277 1.36 10.45 -31.02
CA LYS A 277 2.42 10.06 -30.08
C LYS A 277 2.33 10.90 -28.81
N GLU A 278 2.22 12.22 -28.95
CA GLU A 278 2.12 13.16 -27.82
C GLU A 278 0.84 12.97 -27.01
N LYS A 279 -0.26 12.56 -27.64
CA LYS A 279 -1.51 12.24 -26.93
C LYS A 279 -1.39 11.06 -25.94
N LYS A 280 -0.31 10.27 -26.00
CA LYS A 280 -0.01 9.25 -24.99
C LYS A 280 0.55 9.84 -23.69
N ALA A 281 0.94 11.11 -23.69
CA ALA A 281 1.35 11.84 -22.51
C ALA A 281 0.20 11.91 -21.49
N VAL A 282 0.58 12.13 -20.23
CA VAL A 282 -0.41 12.25 -19.17
C VAL A 282 -1.18 13.55 -19.34
N SER A 283 -2.50 13.47 -19.48
CA SER A 283 -3.34 14.65 -19.63
C SER A 283 -4.00 15.10 -18.32
N PHE A 284 -4.21 16.42 -18.19
CA PHE A 284 -4.87 17.07 -17.08
C PHE A 284 -5.95 18.00 -17.63
N VAL A 285 -7.20 17.77 -17.20
CA VAL A 285 -8.35 18.53 -17.68
C VAL A 285 -8.36 19.92 -17.06
N GLY A 286 -8.56 20.93 -17.90
CA GLY A 286 -8.73 22.32 -17.50
C GLY A 286 -10.18 22.78 -17.46
N LYS A 287 -10.37 24.09 -17.30
CA LYS A 287 -11.67 24.76 -17.35
C LYS A 287 -11.62 26.00 -18.23
N ASP A 288 -12.78 26.35 -18.77
CA ASP A 288 -13.00 27.56 -19.57
C ASP A 288 -12.08 27.64 -20.79
N VAL A 289 -11.14 28.59 -20.79
CA VAL A 289 -10.21 28.88 -21.90
C VAL A 289 -9.11 27.83 -22.07
N LEU A 290 -8.73 27.14 -20.99
CA LEU A 290 -7.73 26.06 -21.02
C LEU A 290 -8.50 24.74 -20.91
N LYS A 291 -8.46 23.93 -21.96
CA LYS A 291 -9.22 22.67 -22.03
C LYS A 291 -8.44 21.50 -21.46
N GLU A 292 -7.18 21.39 -21.81
CA GLU A 292 -6.38 20.23 -21.44
C GLU A 292 -4.89 20.56 -21.48
N VAL A 293 -4.11 19.93 -20.60
CA VAL A 293 -2.65 19.99 -20.60
C VAL A 293 -2.08 18.59 -20.69
N TYR A 294 -1.24 18.34 -21.68
CA TYR A 294 -0.50 17.08 -21.84
C TYR A 294 0.91 17.29 -21.30
N ILE A 295 1.37 16.38 -20.43
CA ILE A 295 2.70 16.45 -19.84
C ILE A 295 3.41 15.12 -20.00
N ALA A 296 4.62 15.21 -20.52
CA ALA A 296 5.56 14.10 -20.63
C ALA A 296 6.95 14.56 -20.19
N ARG A 297 7.90 13.62 -20.19
CA ARG A 297 9.30 13.93 -19.91
C ARG A 297 10.26 13.23 -20.86
N THR A 298 11.51 13.65 -20.82
CA THR A 298 12.67 12.98 -21.44
C THR A 298 13.76 12.85 -20.38
N SER A 299 14.94 12.40 -20.78
CA SER A 299 16.12 12.42 -19.91
C SER A 299 16.59 13.83 -19.55
N THR A 300 16.20 14.86 -20.30
CA THR A 300 16.76 16.22 -20.17
C THR A 300 15.72 17.34 -19.99
N ALA A 301 14.44 17.08 -20.24
CA ALA A 301 13.41 18.10 -20.20
C ALA A 301 12.02 17.54 -19.88
N ALA A 302 11.13 18.38 -19.35
CA ALA A 302 9.69 18.15 -19.38
C ALA A 302 9.07 18.76 -20.65
N TYR A 303 8.10 18.06 -21.22
CA TYR A 303 7.27 18.53 -22.33
C TYR A 303 5.90 18.92 -21.80
N VAL A 304 5.40 20.07 -22.24
CA VAL A 304 4.07 20.58 -21.87
C VAL A 304 3.35 21.04 -23.13
N ALA A 305 2.23 20.40 -23.46
CA ALA A 305 1.32 20.83 -24.53
C ALA A 305 0.02 21.37 -23.90
N ILE A 306 -0.44 22.53 -24.34
CA ILE A 306 -1.57 23.25 -23.75
C ILE A 306 -2.64 23.44 -24.83
N VAL A 307 -3.76 22.76 -24.64
CA VAL A 307 -4.93 22.83 -25.51
C VAL A 307 -5.87 23.89 -24.95
N LEU A 308 -6.19 24.88 -25.79
CA LEU A 308 -7.13 25.95 -25.47
C LEU A 308 -8.53 25.63 -26.04
N ASP A 309 -9.51 26.46 -25.70
CA ASP A 309 -10.89 26.36 -26.18
C ASP A 309 -11.08 26.58 -27.69
N LYS A 310 -10.06 27.08 -28.38
CA LYS A 310 -9.92 27.20 -29.83
C LYS A 310 -8.43 27.10 -30.20
N PRO A 311 -8.07 26.96 -31.50
CA PRO A 311 -6.68 26.90 -31.91
C PRO A 311 -5.83 28.03 -31.32
N ALA A 312 -4.66 27.71 -30.78
CA ALA A 312 -3.83 28.68 -30.07
C ALA A 312 -3.40 29.87 -30.95
N ARG A 313 -3.22 29.64 -32.26
CA ARG A 313 -2.96 30.68 -33.27
C ARG A 313 -4.03 31.76 -33.32
N ASP A 314 -5.28 31.45 -32.97
CA ASP A 314 -6.38 32.41 -32.98
C ASP A 314 -6.29 33.40 -31.82
N TYR A 315 -5.42 33.17 -30.83
CA TYR A 315 -5.12 34.10 -29.75
C TYR A 315 -3.96 35.04 -30.07
N ILE A 316 -3.21 34.83 -31.16
CA ILE A 316 -2.09 35.69 -31.54
C ILE A 316 -2.57 37.14 -31.71
N ASN A 317 -1.74 38.09 -31.24
CA ASN A 317 -2.01 39.52 -31.15
C ASN A 317 -3.03 39.95 -30.08
N GLN A 318 -3.58 39.02 -29.29
CA GLN A 318 -4.48 39.34 -28.17
C GLN A 318 -3.72 39.45 -26.84
N ASN A 319 -4.35 40.07 -25.84
CA ASN A 319 -3.77 40.24 -24.50
C ASN A 319 -3.88 38.96 -23.66
N VAL A 320 -3.28 37.88 -24.15
CA VAL A 320 -3.28 36.57 -23.51
C VAL A 320 -1.86 36.16 -23.18
N LEU A 321 -1.68 35.70 -21.94
CA LEU A 321 -0.45 35.06 -21.47
C LEU A 321 -0.75 33.59 -21.20
N ILE A 322 0.14 32.72 -21.67
CA ILE A 322 0.11 31.29 -21.37
C ILE A 322 1.43 30.94 -20.70
N GLU A 323 1.33 30.38 -19.51
CA GLU A 323 2.46 30.35 -18.59
C GLU A 323 2.57 29.01 -17.89
N VAL A 324 3.81 28.54 -17.75
CA VAL A 324 4.13 27.38 -16.94
C VAL A 324 4.96 27.83 -15.74
N TYR A 325 4.48 27.54 -14.54
CA TYR A 325 5.17 27.78 -13.29
C TYR A 325 5.72 26.47 -12.75
N SER A 326 6.91 26.52 -12.16
CA SER A 326 7.55 25.36 -11.57
C SER A 326 8.31 25.71 -10.29
N ASN A 327 8.30 24.79 -9.33
CA ASN A 327 9.20 24.87 -8.19
C ASN A 327 10.61 24.40 -8.58
N ALA A 328 11.57 24.62 -7.69
CA ALA A 328 12.92 24.11 -7.86
C ALA A 328 13.44 23.61 -6.51
N PRO A 329 13.94 22.36 -6.41
CA PRO A 329 14.34 21.71 -5.15
C PRO A 329 15.42 22.43 -4.33
N ARG A 330 16.02 23.52 -4.84
CA ARG A 330 17.14 24.24 -4.22
C ARG A 330 16.99 25.76 -4.24
N MET A 331 15.82 26.27 -4.62
CA MET A 331 15.63 27.72 -4.66
C MET A 331 15.42 28.26 -3.25
N LEU A 332 16.25 29.22 -2.84
CA LEU A 332 16.21 29.83 -1.51
C LEU A 332 15.15 30.93 -1.37
N THR A 333 14.73 31.52 -2.50
CA THR A 333 13.82 32.66 -2.55
C THR A 333 12.63 32.36 -3.49
N PRO A 334 11.82 31.32 -3.19
CA PRO A 334 10.66 31.02 -4.02
C PRO A 334 9.56 32.07 -3.84
N ASN A 335 8.74 32.22 -4.87
CA ASN A 335 7.46 32.92 -4.78
C ASN A 335 6.35 31.94 -4.40
N ARG A 336 5.17 32.45 -4.05
CA ARG A 336 3.96 31.62 -3.87
C ARG A 336 2.84 31.98 -4.84
N SER A 337 2.96 33.12 -5.50
CA SER A 337 1.91 33.65 -6.38
C SER A 337 2.34 33.71 -7.83
N THR A 338 1.36 33.63 -8.74
CA THR A 338 1.55 33.93 -10.16
C THR A 338 1.94 35.40 -10.38
N PHE A 339 2.31 35.75 -11.61
CA PHE A 339 2.55 37.13 -12.02
C PHE A 339 1.35 38.07 -11.74
N ASN A 340 0.12 37.57 -11.93
CA ASN A 340 -1.11 38.32 -11.64
C ASN A 340 -1.63 38.09 -10.21
N LYS A 341 -0.76 37.63 -9.29
CA LYS A 341 -0.99 37.54 -7.85
C LYS A 341 -2.03 36.50 -7.40
N THR A 342 -2.30 35.50 -8.22
CA THR A 342 -3.06 34.32 -7.78
C THR A 342 -2.15 33.40 -6.97
N VAL A 343 -2.59 33.00 -5.77
CA VAL A 343 -1.81 32.14 -4.88
C VAL A 343 -1.89 30.69 -5.36
N LEU A 344 -0.74 30.04 -5.51
CA LEU A 344 -0.63 28.62 -5.90
C LEU A 344 -0.54 27.71 -4.67
N PRO A 345 -0.91 26.42 -4.80
CA PRO A 345 -0.87 25.47 -3.68
C PRO A 345 0.55 25.07 -3.26
N LYS A 346 1.55 25.32 -4.10
CA LYS A 346 2.98 25.13 -3.81
C LYS A 346 3.77 26.38 -4.17
N GLU A 347 4.90 26.53 -3.50
CA GLU A 347 5.93 27.52 -3.85
C GLU A 347 6.46 27.28 -5.27
N VAL A 348 6.79 28.36 -5.98
CA VAL A 348 7.27 28.35 -7.36
C VAL A 348 8.50 29.23 -7.50
N ALA A 349 9.49 28.73 -8.23
CA ALA A 349 10.77 29.38 -8.46
C ALA A 349 10.88 29.96 -9.88
N PHE A 350 10.21 29.34 -10.84
CA PHE A 350 10.41 29.57 -12.25
C PHE A 350 9.08 29.77 -12.97
N ARG A 351 9.10 30.63 -13.99
CA ARG A 351 7.95 30.94 -14.84
C ARG A 351 8.41 31.02 -16.30
N PHE A 352 7.79 30.22 -17.15
CA PHE A 352 7.97 30.20 -18.60
C PHE A 352 6.73 30.81 -19.24
N SER A 353 6.88 31.85 -20.05
CA SER A 353 5.75 32.65 -20.53
C SER A 353 5.75 32.79 -22.04
N ILE A 354 4.59 32.51 -22.63
CA ILE A 354 4.23 32.79 -24.02
C ILE A 354 3.26 33.96 -24.01
N ASN A 355 3.69 35.08 -24.59
CA ASN A 355 2.88 36.28 -24.72
C ASN A 355 2.29 36.36 -26.13
N MET A 356 1.00 36.06 -26.26
CA MET A 356 0.29 35.99 -27.54
C MET A 356 0.28 37.32 -28.29
N ARG A 357 0.26 38.45 -27.58
CA ARG A 357 0.33 39.79 -28.17
C ARG A 357 1.63 40.00 -28.95
N THR A 358 2.73 39.42 -28.47
CA THR A 358 4.07 39.64 -29.05
C THR A 358 4.61 38.43 -29.82
N TRP A 359 3.89 37.30 -29.80
CA TRP A 359 4.36 36.05 -30.38
C TRP A 359 4.67 36.15 -31.87
N GLN A 360 3.80 36.79 -32.67
CA GLN A 360 4.01 36.91 -34.12
C GLN A 360 5.35 37.57 -34.48
N ALA A 361 5.76 38.57 -33.69
CA ALA A 361 6.98 39.31 -33.92
C ALA A 361 8.23 38.62 -33.34
N ARG A 362 8.08 37.92 -32.21
CA ARG A 362 9.22 37.36 -31.46
C ARG A 362 9.48 35.88 -31.72
N ARG A 363 8.41 35.10 -31.93
CA ARG A 363 8.39 33.64 -32.07
C ARG A 363 9.26 32.91 -31.02
N ARG A 364 9.24 33.42 -29.79
CA ARG A 364 9.96 32.86 -28.64
C ARG A 364 9.26 33.22 -27.33
N GLY A 365 9.39 32.35 -26.34
CA GLY A 365 8.95 32.61 -24.97
C GLY A 365 9.91 33.50 -24.18
N SER A 366 9.51 33.81 -22.95
CA SER A 366 10.33 34.51 -21.95
C SER A 366 10.38 33.70 -20.66
N PHE A 367 11.55 33.58 -20.07
CA PHE A 367 11.78 32.80 -18.86
C PHE A 367 12.13 33.73 -17.69
N PHE A 368 11.56 33.47 -16.51
CA PHE A 368 11.73 34.29 -15.32
C PHE A 368 12.03 33.43 -14.10
N ALA A 369 12.81 33.99 -13.18
CA ALA A 369 13.07 33.42 -11.85
C ALA A 369 12.42 34.29 -10.76
N SER A 370 12.07 33.66 -9.64
CA SER A 370 11.50 34.34 -8.48
C SER A 370 12.54 35.20 -7.75
N ALA A 371 12.12 36.36 -7.24
CA ALA A 371 12.92 37.17 -6.34
C ALA A 371 12.63 36.93 -4.84
N GLY A 372 11.59 36.15 -4.52
CA GLY A 372 11.19 35.83 -3.15
C GLY A 372 10.20 36.81 -2.51
N ASP A 373 9.77 37.83 -3.25
CA ASP A 373 8.80 38.86 -2.85
C ASP A 373 7.57 38.87 -3.79
N ASP A 374 7.28 37.73 -4.43
CA ASP A 374 6.28 37.57 -5.49
C ASP A 374 6.54 38.44 -6.74
N SER A 375 7.77 38.95 -6.92
CA SER A 375 8.24 39.54 -8.17
C SER A 375 9.07 38.55 -9.02
N TRP A 376 9.17 38.85 -10.31
CA TRP A 376 9.72 37.96 -11.33
C TRP A 376 10.83 38.65 -12.11
N VAL A 377 12.02 38.05 -12.14
CA VAL A 377 13.21 38.59 -12.80
C VAL A 377 13.44 37.85 -14.12
N LEU A 378 13.44 38.60 -15.23
CA LEU A 378 13.70 38.06 -16.56
C LEU A 378 15.09 37.43 -16.64
N GLN A 379 15.16 36.24 -17.22
CA GLN A 379 16.39 35.48 -17.43
C GLN A 379 16.77 35.45 -18.92
N ALA A 380 18.05 35.25 -19.19
CA ALA A 380 18.59 35.22 -20.55
C ALA A 380 18.38 33.89 -21.28
N ASN A 381 18.20 32.79 -20.53
CA ASN A 381 18.01 31.46 -21.11
C ASN A 381 16.77 31.42 -22.00
N VAL A 382 16.89 30.72 -23.13
CA VAL A 382 15.79 30.43 -24.03
C VAL A 382 15.32 28.99 -23.81
N PHE A 383 14.06 28.75 -24.16
CA PHE A 383 13.48 27.41 -24.18
C PHE A 383 12.73 27.24 -25.50
N ARG A 384 12.57 25.99 -25.95
CA ARG A 384 11.84 25.70 -27.19
C ARG A 384 10.35 25.82 -26.91
N ALA A 385 9.66 26.54 -27.79
CA ALA A 385 8.22 26.65 -27.74
C ALA A 385 7.64 26.86 -29.13
N ALA A 386 6.40 26.41 -29.33
CA ALA A 386 5.65 26.60 -30.55
C ALA A 386 4.19 26.97 -30.24
N VAL A 387 3.56 27.67 -31.20
CA VAL A 387 2.14 28.03 -31.13
C VAL A 387 1.57 27.82 -32.52
N ASP A 388 0.64 26.88 -32.64
CA ASP A 388 -0.20 26.70 -33.83
C ASP A 388 -1.61 26.28 -33.40
N ASP A 389 -1.95 24.99 -33.48
CA ASP A 389 -3.22 24.48 -32.94
C ASP A 389 -3.21 24.45 -31.41
N VAL A 390 -2.06 24.13 -30.81
CA VAL A 390 -1.80 24.14 -29.36
C VAL A 390 -0.58 25.01 -29.04
N VAL A 391 -0.34 25.25 -27.74
CA VAL A 391 0.94 25.82 -27.27
C VAL A 391 1.81 24.71 -26.70
N GLU A 392 3.02 24.59 -27.19
CA GLU A 392 4.00 23.61 -26.72
C GLU A 392 5.20 24.29 -26.09
N MET A 393 5.70 23.71 -25.01
CA MET A 393 6.92 24.15 -24.35
C MET A 393 7.77 22.92 -23.98
N GLU A 394 9.06 23.00 -24.28
CA GLU A 394 10.07 22.12 -23.71
C GLU A 394 10.75 22.87 -22.58
N ILE A 395 10.73 22.30 -21.38
CA ILE A 395 11.27 22.88 -20.14
C ILE A 395 12.52 22.08 -19.72
N PRO A 396 13.72 22.59 -20.02
CA PRO A 396 14.98 21.92 -19.71
C PRO A 396 15.23 21.81 -18.20
N TYR A 397 15.71 20.64 -17.77
CA TYR A 397 16.02 20.37 -16.36
C TYR A 397 17.20 21.17 -15.83
N ASP A 398 18.19 21.47 -16.69
CA ASP A 398 19.35 22.30 -16.34
C ASP A 398 18.94 23.72 -15.94
N ILE A 399 17.97 24.32 -16.65
CA ILE A 399 17.39 25.62 -16.33
C ILE A 399 16.68 25.58 -14.97
N LEU A 400 15.97 24.50 -14.67
CA LEU A 400 15.29 24.32 -13.39
C LEU A 400 16.24 23.91 -12.24
N GLY A 401 17.50 23.57 -12.53
CA GLY A 401 18.43 23.00 -11.56
C GLY A 401 18.03 21.60 -11.07
N ILE A 402 17.22 20.89 -11.86
CA ILE A 402 16.72 19.55 -11.57
C ILE A 402 17.81 18.53 -11.90
N LYS A 403 18.15 17.70 -10.93
CA LYS A 403 19.06 16.57 -11.14
C LYS A 403 18.26 15.29 -11.37
N SER A 404 18.94 14.31 -11.96
CA SER A 404 18.47 12.92 -12.06
C SER A 404 17.80 12.44 -10.76
N GLY A 405 16.59 11.90 -10.87
CA GLY A 405 15.78 11.41 -9.74
C GLY A 405 15.08 12.48 -8.90
N ASN A 406 15.30 13.78 -9.14
CA ASN A 406 14.59 14.85 -8.43
C ASN A 406 13.16 14.98 -8.93
N GLU A 407 12.27 15.38 -8.02
CA GLU A 407 10.88 15.69 -8.31
C GLU A 407 10.65 17.20 -8.31
N PHE A 408 9.72 17.63 -9.17
CA PHE A 408 9.27 19.02 -9.23
C PHE A 408 7.81 19.09 -9.68
N ASN A 409 7.18 20.22 -9.46
CA ASN A 409 5.79 20.48 -9.75
C ASN A 409 5.64 21.45 -10.91
N ILE A 410 4.54 21.28 -11.65
CA ILE A 410 4.16 22.13 -12.78
C ILE A 410 2.75 22.69 -12.52
N PHE A 411 2.58 23.99 -12.77
CA PHE A 411 1.28 24.65 -12.89
C PHE A 411 1.19 25.35 -14.22
N VAL A 412 0.09 25.19 -14.94
CA VAL A 412 -0.18 25.90 -16.19
C VAL A 412 -1.25 26.95 -15.93
N VAL A 413 -0.99 28.19 -16.32
CA VAL A 413 -1.85 29.34 -16.08
C VAL A 413 -2.11 30.06 -17.39
N VAL A 414 -3.38 30.37 -17.65
CA VAL A 414 -3.78 31.25 -18.75
C VAL A 414 -4.35 32.54 -18.16
N SER A 415 -3.82 33.66 -18.61
CA SER A 415 -4.27 34.99 -18.19
C SER A 415 -4.81 35.77 -19.38
N VAL A 416 -5.96 36.41 -19.19
CA VAL A 416 -6.62 37.26 -20.21
C VAL A 416 -6.81 38.64 -19.62
N GLU A 417 -6.37 39.67 -20.35
CA GLU A 417 -6.45 41.07 -19.91
C GLU A 417 -5.87 41.32 -18.50
N GLY A 418 -4.76 40.63 -18.19
CA GLY A 418 -4.03 40.78 -16.92
C GLY A 418 -4.66 40.06 -15.73
N LYS A 419 -5.62 39.16 -15.95
CA LYS A 419 -6.23 38.32 -14.89
C LYS A 419 -6.02 36.86 -15.21
N ASP A 420 -5.64 36.07 -14.21
CA ASP A 420 -5.60 34.61 -14.35
C ASP A 420 -7.03 34.07 -14.42
N VAL A 421 -7.37 33.41 -15.52
CA VAL A 421 -8.73 32.91 -15.78
C VAL A 421 -8.80 31.39 -15.79
N ALA A 422 -7.68 30.70 -15.96
CA ALA A 422 -7.61 29.25 -15.85
C ALA A 422 -6.26 28.81 -15.27
N ILE A 423 -6.29 27.79 -14.40
CA ILE A 423 -5.12 27.17 -13.76
C ILE A 423 -5.28 25.65 -13.80
N VAL A 424 -4.23 24.94 -14.20
CA VAL A 424 -4.11 23.48 -14.14
C VAL A 424 -2.87 23.09 -13.34
N PRO A 425 -2.94 22.08 -12.46
CA PRO A 425 -4.10 21.21 -12.19
C PRO A 425 -5.22 21.93 -11.42
N THR A 426 -6.46 21.49 -11.63
CA THR A 426 -7.62 21.97 -10.86
C THR A 426 -7.75 21.27 -9.50
N GLU A 427 -7.18 20.07 -9.37
CA GLU A 427 -7.16 19.24 -8.16
C GLU A 427 -5.81 18.52 -8.05
N GLY A 428 -5.32 18.33 -6.82
CA GLY A 428 -4.02 17.70 -6.56
C GLY A 428 -2.82 18.50 -7.10
N LEU A 429 -1.75 17.78 -7.43
CA LEU A 429 -0.52 18.34 -7.97
C LEU A 429 -0.10 17.58 -9.23
N ILE A 430 0.51 18.29 -10.17
CA ILE A 430 1.29 17.68 -11.24
C ILE A 430 2.71 17.56 -10.71
N THR A 431 3.17 16.34 -10.48
CA THR A 431 4.54 16.03 -10.04
C THR A 431 5.27 15.31 -11.16
N VAL A 432 6.39 15.87 -11.61
CA VAL A 432 7.29 15.27 -12.60
C VAL A 432 8.54 14.81 -11.86
N LYS A 433 8.89 13.54 -12.01
CA LYS A 433 10.17 12.98 -11.55
C LYS A 433 11.14 12.92 -12.72
N ALA A 434 12.28 13.59 -12.63
CA ALA A 434 13.33 13.45 -13.63
C ALA A 434 13.87 12.00 -13.57
N PRO A 435 14.05 11.33 -14.72
CA PRO A 435 14.52 9.95 -14.74
C PRO A 435 15.90 9.83 -14.10
N THR A 436 16.18 8.66 -13.54
CA THR A 436 17.51 8.33 -13.07
C THR A 436 18.41 8.09 -14.28
N LEU A 437 19.44 8.91 -14.47
CA LEU A 437 20.40 8.71 -15.55
C LEU A 437 21.23 7.45 -15.27
N ILE A 438 20.99 6.42 -16.07
CA ILE A 438 21.80 5.21 -16.12
C ILE A 438 22.81 5.36 -17.27
N SER A 439 24.11 5.36 -16.95
CA SER A 439 25.18 5.42 -17.94
C SER A 439 25.70 4.03 -18.29
N GLY A 440 26.12 3.86 -19.54
CA GLY A 440 26.77 2.65 -20.04
C GLY A 440 26.47 2.38 -21.51
N ASP A 441 27.28 1.53 -22.12
CA ASP A 441 27.04 1.03 -23.47
C ASP A 441 26.02 -0.11 -23.41
N VAL A 442 25.07 -0.14 -24.35
CA VAL A 442 24.13 -1.27 -24.46
C VAL A 442 24.89 -2.48 -24.99
N ILE A 443 24.99 -3.54 -24.17
CA ILE A 443 25.69 -4.79 -24.54
C ILE A 443 24.74 -5.93 -24.90
N ALA A 444 23.49 -5.88 -24.42
CA ALA A 444 22.45 -6.81 -24.81
C ALA A 444 21.08 -6.16 -24.76
N LYS A 445 20.18 -6.61 -25.63
CA LYS A 445 18.79 -6.19 -25.67
C LYS A 445 17.91 -7.38 -26.02
N PHE A 446 16.93 -7.67 -25.17
CA PHE A 446 15.96 -8.74 -25.34
C PHE A 446 14.58 -8.10 -25.43
N ILE A 447 13.88 -8.36 -26.53
CA ILE A 447 12.48 -7.96 -26.70
C ILE A 447 11.63 -9.17 -26.42
N ASP A 448 10.60 -8.98 -25.59
CA ASP A 448 9.69 -10.03 -25.20
C ASP A 448 8.26 -9.76 -25.70
N LYS A 449 7.42 -10.78 -25.68
CA LYS A 449 6.10 -10.77 -26.28
C LYS A 449 5.10 -10.21 -25.29
N VAL A 450 4.64 -8.99 -25.55
CA VAL A 450 3.57 -8.35 -24.78
C VAL A 450 2.36 -9.27 -24.57
N GLY A 451 1.94 -9.38 -23.31
CA GLY A 451 0.72 -10.03 -22.86
C GLY A 451 0.86 -11.52 -22.57
N ASP A 452 2.06 -12.00 -22.20
CA ASP A 452 2.30 -13.40 -21.87
C ASP A 452 2.67 -13.69 -20.41
N ASP A 453 2.26 -12.80 -19.50
CA ASP A 453 2.37 -12.92 -18.04
C ASP A 453 1.45 -13.98 -17.39
N TYR A 454 1.17 -15.06 -18.11
CA TYR A 454 0.28 -16.16 -17.76
C TYR A 454 1.04 -17.48 -17.51
N GLY A 455 2.36 -17.42 -17.30
CA GLY A 455 3.23 -18.57 -17.08
C GLY A 455 3.23 -19.51 -18.27
N PHE A 456 2.92 -20.79 -18.05
CA PHE A 456 2.80 -21.79 -19.13
C PHE A 456 1.43 -21.79 -19.84
N GLY A 457 0.64 -20.73 -19.67
CA GLY A 457 -0.62 -20.52 -20.41
C GLY A 457 -1.89 -20.73 -19.59
N THR A 458 -1.80 -20.92 -18.27
CA THR A 458 -2.97 -21.18 -17.43
C THR A 458 -3.19 -20.14 -16.33
N TYR A 459 -2.20 -19.30 -16.03
CA TYR A 459 -2.26 -18.45 -14.85
C TYR A 459 -3.18 -17.25 -15.03
N THR A 460 -3.89 -16.93 -13.96
CA THR A 460 -4.84 -15.81 -13.92
C THR A 460 -4.58 -14.92 -12.72
N TYR A 461 -4.89 -13.65 -12.91
CA TYR A 461 -4.71 -12.61 -11.91
C TYR A 461 -5.55 -12.86 -10.65
N PRO A 462 -5.08 -12.43 -9.46
CA PRO A 462 -5.94 -12.32 -8.29
C PRO A 462 -7.07 -11.32 -8.52
N LYS A 463 -8.15 -11.45 -7.76
CA LYS A 463 -9.40 -10.70 -7.99
C LYS A 463 -9.40 -9.30 -7.36
N ASP A 464 -8.53 -9.03 -6.39
CA ASP A 464 -8.52 -7.75 -5.68
C ASP A 464 -8.28 -6.55 -6.62
N PRO A 465 -8.96 -5.41 -6.43
CA PRO A 465 -8.72 -4.18 -7.20
C PRO A 465 -7.28 -3.66 -7.15
N ALA A 466 -6.49 -4.02 -6.14
CA ALA A 466 -5.06 -3.72 -6.11
C ALA A 466 -4.33 -4.26 -7.35
N PHE A 467 -4.81 -5.34 -7.96
CA PHE A 467 -4.22 -5.91 -9.18
C PHE A 467 -4.74 -5.30 -10.48
N ALA A 468 -5.59 -4.26 -10.41
CA ALA A 468 -5.96 -3.49 -11.59
C ALA A 468 -4.68 -2.96 -12.29
N PRO A 469 -4.60 -3.03 -13.63
CA PRO A 469 -5.68 -3.28 -14.58
C PRO A 469 -5.91 -4.77 -14.93
N TYR A 470 -5.39 -5.71 -14.14
CA TYR A 470 -5.46 -7.15 -14.36
C TYR A 470 -4.77 -7.63 -15.64
N LYS A 471 -3.74 -6.91 -16.05
CA LYS A 471 -2.91 -7.21 -17.21
C LYS A 471 -1.57 -6.48 -17.10
N GLY A 472 -0.52 -7.11 -17.61
CA GLY A 472 0.78 -6.48 -17.80
C GLY A 472 1.61 -6.26 -16.54
N LEU A 473 1.10 -6.56 -15.34
CA LEU A 473 1.81 -6.34 -14.08
C LEU A 473 3.05 -7.21 -13.96
N TRP A 474 3.10 -8.37 -14.60
CA TRP A 474 4.27 -9.26 -14.56
C TRP A 474 4.90 -9.50 -15.93
N ASP A 475 4.35 -8.86 -16.97
CA ASP A 475 4.73 -8.93 -18.39
C ASP A 475 5.95 -8.06 -18.64
N ILE A 476 7.12 -8.67 -18.66
CA ILE A 476 8.36 -8.09 -19.14
C ILE A 476 8.20 -7.89 -20.65
N VAL A 477 8.42 -6.67 -21.14
CA VAL A 477 8.34 -6.38 -22.59
C VAL A 477 9.70 -6.15 -23.21
N GLU A 478 10.67 -5.77 -22.38
CA GLU A 478 12.04 -5.52 -22.82
C GLU A 478 13.01 -5.65 -21.64
N VAL A 479 14.15 -6.28 -21.88
CA VAL A 479 15.32 -6.15 -21.02
C VAL A 479 16.48 -5.57 -21.82
N THR A 480 17.01 -4.44 -21.36
CA THR A 480 18.23 -3.84 -21.88
C THR A 480 19.34 -3.95 -20.83
N VAL A 481 20.48 -4.54 -21.20
CA VAL A 481 21.66 -4.64 -20.33
C VAL A 481 22.71 -3.62 -20.77
N LEU A 482 23.08 -2.74 -19.86
CA LEU A 482 24.12 -1.74 -20.06
C LEU A 482 25.40 -2.12 -19.30
N GLU A 483 26.54 -1.74 -19.85
CA GLU A 483 27.85 -1.90 -19.21
C GLU A 483 28.55 -0.54 -19.10
N ASN A 484 28.99 -0.19 -17.88
CA ASN A 484 29.92 0.92 -17.65
C ASN A 484 31.16 0.42 -16.89
N ASP A 485 32.07 1.30 -16.51
CA ASP A 485 33.33 0.89 -15.85
C ASP A 485 33.10 0.14 -14.52
N GLU A 486 32.03 0.44 -13.79
CA GLU A 486 31.80 -0.06 -12.43
C GLU A 486 30.77 -1.18 -12.33
N ALA A 487 29.79 -1.23 -13.24
CA ALA A 487 28.60 -2.07 -13.11
C ALA A 487 28.07 -2.60 -14.45
N TYR A 488 27.28 -3.68 -14.33
CA TYR A 488 26.28 -4.06 -15.32
C TYR A 488 24.92 -3.58 -14.82
N VAL A 489 24.10 -3.00 -15.69
CA VAL A 489 22.75 -2.53 -15.35
C VAL A 489 21.70 -3.26 -16.16
N PHE A 490 20.87 -4.07 -15.49
CA PHE A 490 19.73 -4.74 -16.08
C PHE A 490 18.52 -3.82 -15.97
N SER A 491 18.09 -3.25 -17.09
CA SER A 491 16.88 -2.44 -17.17
C SER A 491 15.72 -3.32 -17.62
N VAL A 492 14.84 -3.69 -16.70
CA VAL A 492 13.70 -4.57 -16.93
C VAL A 492 12.44 -3.73 -17.07
N LYS A 493 11.86 -3.68 -18.26
CA LYS A 493 10.65 -2.92 -18.57
C LYS A 493 9.43 -3.82 -18.56
N PHE A 494 8.37 -3.38 -17.89
CA PHE A 494 7.09 -4.07 -17.82
C PHE A 494 6.03 -3.39 -18.68
N ALA A 495 5.03 -4.14 -19.11
CA ALA A 495 3.85 -3.59 -19.77
C ALA A 495 3.03 -2.70 -18.83
N GLU A 496 2.96 -3.06 -17.55
CA GLU A 496 2.30 -2.28 -16.50
C GLU A 496 3.05 -2.33 -15.16
N MET A 497 3.06 -1.20 -14.45
CA MET A 497 3.68 -1.11 -13.13
C MET A 497 2.90 -0.14 -12.24
N THR A 498 2.33 -0.67 -11.16
CA THR A 498 1.48 0.07 -10.23
C THR A 498 2.00 -0.06 -8.79
N ASN A 499 1.53 0.82 -7.90
CA ASN A 499 1.95 0.85 -6.50
C ASN A 499 0.81 1.00 -5.48
N PRO A 500 -0.25 0.19 -5.54
CA PRO A 500 -1.39 0.29 -4.60
C PRO A 500 -1.01 0.14 -3.13
N TRP A 501 0.12 -0.52 -2.81
CA TRP A 501 0.55 -0.75 -1.43
C TRP A 501 1.63 0.23 -0.96
N GLY A 502 1.92 1.28 -1.72
CA GLY A 502 2.87 2.32 -1.32
C GLY A 502 4.29 1.80 -1.07
N ALA A 503 4.74 0.83 -1.86
CA ALA A 503 6.08 0.27 -1.76
C ALA A 503 7.13 1.37 -1.88
N PRO A 504 8.21 1.36 -1.06
CA PRO A 504 9.21 2.43 -1.04
C PRO A 504 9.90 2.68 -2.38
N LYS A 505 10.05 1.64 -3.20
CA LYS A 505 10.67 1.74 -4.52
C LYS A 505 9.70 2.06 -5.65
N GLY A 506 8.44 2.34 -5.31
CA GLY A 506 7.45 2.88 -6.25
C GLY A 506 6.67 1.84 -7.07
N PHE A 507 6.85 0.55 -6.83
CA PHE A 507 6.10 -0.53 -7.49
C PHE A 507 5.76 -1.65 -6.52
N SER A 508 4.60 -2.29 -6.68
CA SER A 508 4.03 -3.17 -5.66
C SER A 508 4.03 -4.67 -6.00
N HIS A 509 3.91 -5.04 -7.28
CA HIS A 509 3.49 -6.40 -7.64
C HIS A 509 4.63 -7.33 -8.07
N GLN A 510 5.68 -6.76 -8.65
CA GLN A 510 6.77 -7.50 -9.27
C GLN A 510 7.74 -8.06 -8.22
N LEU A 511 8.13 -9.33 -8.41
CA LEU A 511 9.31 -9.95 -7.83
C LEU A 511 10.20 -10.42 -8.99
N ILE A 512 11.35 -9.80 -9.16
CA ILE A 512 12.26 -10.09 -10.27
C ILE A 512 13.38 -10.97 -9.74
N ASN A 513 13.54 -12.15 -10.33
CA ASN A 513 14.67 -13.03 -10.04
C ASN A 513 15.60 -13.08 -11.26
N ILE A 514 16.90 -12.83 -11.05
CA ILE A 514 17.93 -12.98 -12.08
C ILE A 514 18.99 -13.96 -11.59
N TYR A 515 19.31 -14.96 -12.41
CA TYR A 515 20.38 -15.91 -12.16
C TYR A 515 21.47 -15.71 -13.21
N LEU A 516 22.71 -15.51 -12.80
CA LEU A 516 23.84 -15.24 -13.68
C LEU A 516 24.81 -16.43 -13.68
N ASP A 517 25.11 -16.93 -14.87
CA ASP A 517 26.20 -17.87 -15.16
C ASP A 517 27.36 -17.08 -15.76
N THR A 518 28.51 -17.14 -15.10
CA THR A 518 29.67 -16.27 -15.37
C THR A 518 30.98 -17.04 -15.43
N LYS A 519 31.02 -18.27 -14.92
CA LYS A 519 32.18 -19.16 -14.87
C LYS A 519 31.74 -20.62 -14.74
N PRO A 520 32.63 -21.60 -15.04
CA PRO A 520 32.31 -23.01 -14.89
C PRO A 520 32.03 -23.38 -13.43
N GLY A 521 30.94 -24.13 -13.19
CA GLY A 521 30.51 -24.55 -11.85
C GLY A 521 29.14 -23.97 -11.53
N GLY A 522 28.78 -23.89 -10.25
CA GLY A 522 27.52 -23.29 -9.80
C GLY A 522 26.41 -24.29 -9.48
N ARG A 523 25.17 -23.79 -9.44
CA ARG A 523 23.95 -24.54 -9.06
C ARG A 523 22.96 -24.65 -10.22
N THR A 524 22.18 -25.72 -10.24
CA THR A 524 21.12 -25.93 -11.25
C THR A 524 19.71 -25.88 -10.64
N ASP A 525 19.60 -25.62 -9.35
CA ASP A 525 18.36 -25.46 -8.59
C ASP A 525 18.17 -23.99 -8.17
N THR A 526 17.00 -23.63 -7.64
CA THR A 526 16.72 -22.25 -7.19
C THR A 526 17.51 -21.93 -5.91
N TYR A 527 17.90 -20.65 -5.76
CA TYR A 527 18.61 -20.20 -4.55
C TYR A 527 17.85 -20.53 -3.25
N LYS A 528 16.58 -20.13 -3.19
CA LYS A 528 15.59 -20.52 -2.17
C LYS A 528 14.43 -21.25 -2.85
N GLU A 529 13.72 -22.07 -2.09
CA GLU A 529 12.50 -22.71 -2.58
C GLU A 529 11.43 -21.66 -2.83
N GLY A 530 10.71 -21.76 -3.96
CA GLY A 530 9.56 -20.88 -4.22
C GLY A 530 9.25 -20.66 -5.69
N ALA A 531 10.26 -20.48 -6.55
CA ALA A 531 10.01 -20.31 -7.99
C ALA A 531 9.62 -21.62 -8.70
N ARG A 532 10.01 -22.78 -8.13
CA ARG A 532 9.69 -24.14 -8.63
C ARG A 532 10.18 -24.38 -10.07
N VAL A 533 11.42 -23.99 -10.33
CA VAL A 533 12.14 -24.18 -11.60
C VAL A 533 13.51 -24.80 -11.36
N GLN A 534 14.17 -25.24 -12.42
CA GLN A 534 15.57 -25.63 -12.44
C GLN A 534 16.25 -25.08 -13.70
N PHE A 535 17.57 -25.13 -13.77
CA PHE A 535 18.38 -24.47 -14.80
C PHE A 535 19.16 -25.49 -15.61
N ARG A 536 19.17 -25.33 -16.94
CA ARG A 536 19.88 -26.23 -17.86
C ARG A 536 21.40 -26.08 -17.71
N GLU A 537 21.87 -24.85 -17.74
CA GLU A 537 23.23 -24.44 -17.41
C GLU A 537 23.26 -23.95 -15.96
N PRO A 538 24.31 -24.27 -15.19
CA PRO A 538 24.41 -23.85 -13.80
C PRO A 538 24.60 -22.32 -13.68
N TRP A 539 24.21 -21.74 -12.54
CA TRP A 539 24.39 -20.32 -12.23
C TRP A 539 25.34 -20.11 -11.04
N ASP A 540 26.01 -18.97 -11.02
CA ASP A 540 26.98 -18.55 -10.00
C ASP A 540 26.43 -17.49 -9.04
N TYR A 541 25.57 -16.61 -9.54
CA TYR A 541 25.01 -15.50 -8.77
C TYR A 541 23.49 -15.41 -8.91
N PHE A 542 22.82 -15.08 -7.82
CA PHE A 542 21.37 -14.88 -7.75
C PHE A 542 21.08 -13.44 -7.32
N ILE A 543 20.07 -12.85 -7.94
CA ILE A 543 19.57 -11.51 -7.67
C ILE A 543 18.06 -11.59 -7.48
N LYS A 544 17.54 -10.96 -6.43
CA LYS A 544 16.10 -10.79 -6.18
C LYS A 544 15.76 -9.33 -5.94
N ILE A 545 14.82 -8.81 -6.72
CA ILE A 545 14.34 -7.43 -6.65
C ILE A 545 12.83 -7.37 -6.43
N ALA A 546 12.40 -6.54 -5.48
CA ALA A 546 11.00 -6.27 -5.20
C ALA A 546 10.80 -4.81 -4.80
N GLY A 547 9.56 -4.33 -4.69
CA GLY A 547 9.28 -2.95 -4.28
C GLY A 547 9.71 -2.58 -2.85
N TRP A 548 9.99 -3.59 -2.02
CA TRP A 548 10.38 -3.48 -0.62
C TRP A 548 11.84 -3.91 -0.46
N PRO A 549 12.76 -2.97 -0.22
CA PRO A 549 14.18 -3.28 -0.07
C PRO A 549 14.50 -4.33 1.02
N ASP A 550 13.72 -4.36 2.11
CA ASP A 550 13.95 -5.24 3.27
C ASP A 550 14.08 -6.73 2.91
N TYR A 551 13.37 -7.19 1.86
CA TYR A 551 13.49 -8.56 1.35
C TYR A 551 13.70 -8.63 -0.17
N GLY A 552 13.51 -7.51 -0.87
CA GLY A 552 13.60 -7.35 -2.32
C GLY A 552 14.92 -6.71 -2.77
N GLN A 553 15.99 -6.82 -1.99
CA GLN A 553 17.34 -6.46 -2.42
C GLN A 553 18.33 -7.55 -2.02
N VAL A 554 18.25 -8.70 -2.70
CA VAL A 554 19.13 -9.83 -2.41
C VAL A 554 20.10 -10.03 -3.57
N PHE A 555 21.38 -10.10 -3.25
CA PHE A 555 22.41 -10.68 -4.11
C PHE A 555 23.08 -11.82 -3.35
N ALA A 556 23.17 -12.99 -3.97
CA ALA A 556 23.77 -14.18 -3.36
C ALA A 556 24.68 -14.92 -4.33
N THR A 557 25.75 -15.55 -3.82
CA THR A 557 26.53 -16.53 -4.58
C THR A 557 25.84 -17.90 -4.57
N ALA A 558 26.22 -18.79 -5.48
CA ALA A 558 25.74 -20.17 -5.53
C ALA A 558 25.97 -20.93 -4.22
N GLU A 559 27.04 -20.62 -3.48
CA GLU A 559 27.36 -21.20 -2.17
C GLU A 559 26.48 -20.64 -1.03
N GLY A 560 25.61 -19.67 -1.32
CA GLY A 560 24.67 -19.08 -0.40
C GLY A 560 25.20 -17.90 0.42
N LYS A 561 26.28 -17.26 -0.04
CA LYS A 561 26.77 -16.03 0.58
C LYS A 561 26.00 -14.82 0.05
N GLU A 562 25.20 -14.19 0.90
CA GLU A 562 24.50 -12.93 0.57
C GLU A 562 25.45 -11.72 0.73
N ILE A 563 25.42 -10.78 -0.22
CA ILE A 563 26.27 -9.57 -0.25
C ILE A 563 25.42 -8.38 -0.67
N SER A 564 24.79 -7.69 0.29
CA SER A 564 23.88 -6.57 0.03
C SER A 564 24.50 -5.46 -0.84
N ASP A 565 25.77 -5.15 -0.63
CA ASP A 565 26.49 -4.07 -1.33
C ASP A 565 26.79 -4.40 -2.80
N ALA A 566 26.55 -5.64 -3.24
CA ALA A 566 26.79 -6.06 -4.60
C ALA A 566 25.78 -5.50 -5.60
N ILE A 567 24.63 -5.06 -5.12
CA ILE A 567 23.55 -4.54 -5.95
C ILE A 567 22.92 -3.27 -5.39
N ASN A 568 22.36 -2.48 -6.29
CA ASN A 568 21.37 -1.45 -5.99
C ASN A 568 20.28 -1.48 -7.08
N TYR A 569 19.15 -0.84 -6.86
CA TYR A 569 18.13 -0.70 -7.89
C TYR A 569 17.28 0.55 -7.70
N GLU A 570 16.80 1.07 -8.82
CA GLU A 570 15.88 2.20 -8.87
C GLU A 570 14.78 1.91 -9.89
N ALA A 571 13.56 2.31 -9.58
CA ALA A 571 12.44 2.18 -10.51
C ALA A 571 12.09 3.53 -11.11
N ASP A 572 11.85 3.51 -12.42
CA ASP A 572 11.19 4.57 -13.14
C ASP A 572 9.75 4.17 -13.43
N ILE A 573 8.82 4.68 -12.62
CA ILE A 573 7.41 4.31 -12.66
C ILE A 573 6.73 4.85 -13.93
N GLY A 574 7.14 6.04 -14.39
CA GLY A 574 6.61 6.63 -15.61
C GLY A 574 6.95 5.80 -16.85
N ASP A 575 8.16 5.21 -16.86
CA ASP A 575 8.62 4.35 -17.95
C ASP A 575 8.43 2.85 -17.67
N LYS A 576 7.79 2.51 -16.55
CA LYS A 576 7.49 1.14 -16.11
C LYS A 576 8.73 0.24 -16.08
N THR A 577 9.86 0.80 -15.68
CA THR A 577 11.17 0.14 -15.77
C THR A 577 11.83 0.06 -14.41
N VAL A 578 12.46 -1.09 -14.12
CA VAL A 578 13.32 -1.28 -12.95
C VAL A 578 14.77 -1.42 -13.41
N HIS A 579 15.64 -0.53 -12.96
CA HIS A 579 17.06 -0.55 -13.23
C HIS A 579 17.80 -1.23 -12.09
N ILE A 580 18.37 -2.42 -12.35
CA ILE A 580 19.08 -3.24 -11.38
C ILE A 580 20.59 -3.12 -11.66
N ILE A 581 21.30 -2.46 -10.75
CA ILE A 581 22.73 -2.16 -10.86
C ILE A 581 23.50 -3.26 -10.15
N VAL A 582 24.34 -4.00 -10.87
CA VAL A 582 25.18 -5.09 -10.35
C VAL A 582 26.63 -4.69 -10.46
N PHE A 583 27.30 -4.47 -9.32
CA PHE A 583 28.67 -3.95 -9.30
C PHE A 583 29.69 -5.05 -9.68
N LYS A 584 30.51 -4.75 -10.70
CA LYS A 584 31.48 -5.70 -11.27
C LYS A 584 32.48 -6.23 -10.26
N LYS A 585 32.85 -5.43 -9.26
CA LYS A 585 33.81 -5.82 -8.22
C LYS A 585 33.39 -7.05 -7.40
N TYR A 586 32.11 -7.43 -7.43
CA TYR A 586 31.60 -8.63 -6.76
C TYR A 586 31.35 -9.81 -7.70
N LEU A 587 31.56 -9.63 -9.01
CA LEU A 587 31.39 -10.66 -10.02
C LEU A 587 32.74 -11.21 -10.47
N ASP A 588 32.83 -12.52 -10.61
CA ASP A 588 33.96 -13.19 -11.25
C ASP A 588 33.56 -13.71 -12.63
N VAL A 589 33.78 -12.89 -13.66
CA VAL A 589 33.40 -13.21 -15.04
C VAL A 589 34.57 -13.87 -15.78
N LYS A 590 34.41 -15.14 -16.14
CA LYS A 590 35.42 -15.97 -16.85
C LYS A 590 34.96 -16.46 -18.22
N THR A 591 33.67 -16.72 -18.40
CA THR A 591 33.12 -17.36 -19.62
C THR A 591 32.15 -16.47 -20.40
N GLY A 592 32.04 -15.19 -20.04
CA GLY A 592 30.96 -14.32 -20.50
C GLY A 592 29.85 -14.27 -19.45
N ILE A 593 28.67 -13.79 -19.83
CA ILE A 593 27.51 -13.73 -18.94
C ILE A 593 26.33 -14.35 -19.66
N ASN A 594 25.79 -15.44 -19.11
CA ASN A 594 24.45 -15.92 -19.43
C ASN A 594 23.52 -15.58 -18.27
N ALA A 595 22.25 -15.30 -18.57
CA ALA A 595 21.27 -14.88 -17.58
C ALA A 595 19.95 -15.63 -17.73
N TYR A 596 19.34 -15.98 -16.61
CA TYR A 596 17.92 -16.32 -16.53
C TYR A 596 17.21 -15.15 -15.86
N ILE A 597 16.18 -14.59 -16.50
CA ILE A 597 15.45 -13.43 -16.01
C ILE A 597 13.99 -13.83 -15.86
N LEU A 598 13.49 -13.78 -14.64
CA LEU A 598 12.16 -14.28 -14.26
C LEU A 598 11.36 -13.15 -13.62
N SER A 599 10.08 -13.08 -13.98
CA SER A 599 9.06 -12.28 -13.31
C SER A 599 8.14 -13.17 -12.51
N LEU A 600 8.03 -12.88 -11.22
CA LEU A 600 7.09 -13.51 -10.31
C LEU A 600 6.23 -12.45 -9.63
N SER A 601 5.19 -12.92 -8.98
CA SER A 601 4.29 -12.06 -8.22
C SER A 601 4.71 -12.01 -6.75
N GLN A 602 5.04 -10.83 -6.23
CA GLN A 602 5.52 -10.71 -4.85
C GLN A 602 4.39 -10.78 -3.80
N ASP A 603 4.68 -11.40 -2.67
CA ASP A 603 3.83 -11.46 -1.47
C ASP A 603 4.72 -11.43 -0.23
N GLY A 604 4.64 -10.38 0.59
CA GLY A 604 5.47 -10.23 1.79
C GLY A 604 5.29 -11.34 2.84
N TYR A 605 4.26 -12.19 2.71
CA TYR A 605 3.97 -13.31 3.61
C TYR A 605 4.16 -14.68 2.97
N GLY A 606 4.38 -14.73 1.66
CA GLY A 606 4.60 -15.96 0.90
C GLY A 606 5.99 -16.56 1.13
N THR A 607 6.14 -17.86 0.87
CA THR A 607 7.46 -18.50 0.89
C THR A 607 8.38 -17.84 -0.14
N ASP A 608 9.59 -17.46 0.29
CA ASP A 608 10.54 -16.64 -0.46
C ASP A 608 9.97 -15.31 -1.01
N HIS A 609 8.85 -14.87 -0.42
CA HIS A 609 8.08 -13.69 -0.79
C HIS A 609 7.37 -13.81 -2.15
N ILE A 610 7.04 -15.04 -2.56
CA ILE A 610 6.31 -15.33 -3.79
C ILE A 610 4.84 -15.59 -3.45
N ARG A 611 3.95 -14.90 -4.15
CA ARG A 611 2.50 -15.09 -4.07
C ARG A 611 2.15 -16.50 -4.57
N PRO A 612 1.41 -17.30 -3.79
CA PRO A 612 0.97 -18.61 -4.23
C PRO A 612 0.06 -18.57 -5.46
N VAL A 613 0.17 -19.59 -6.30
CA VAL A 613 -0.80 -19.88 -7.37
C VAL A 613 -1.69 -21.04 -6.93
N THR A 614 -2.99 -20.83 -6.95
CA THR A 614 -4.02 -21.82 -6.58
C THR A 614 -4.80 -22.27 -7.81
N ALA A 615 -5.59 -23.35 -7.70
CA ALA A 615 -6.37 -23.86 -8.84
C ALA A 615 -7.33 -22.79 -9.40
N SER A 616 -7.98 -22.05 -8.50
CA SER A 616 -8.80 -20.88 -8.83
C SER A 616 -8.23 -19.63 -8.17
N ALA A 617 -8.29 -18.49 -8.84
CA ALA A 617 -7.88 -17.21 -8.26
C ALA A 617 -8.79 -16.82 -7.09
N SER A 618 -8.18 -16.37 -6.00
CA SER A 618 -8.86 -15.74 -4.87
C SER A 618 -8.73 -14.21 -4.95
N GLN A 619 -9.08 -13.51 -3.88
CA GLN A 619 -8.78 -12.09 -3.76
C GLN A 619 -7.26 -11.84 -3.84
N TRP A 620 -6.44 -12.68 -3.20
CA TRP A 620 -5.01 -12.41 -2.97
C TRP A 620 -4.05 -13.43 -3.59
N THR A 621 -4.55 -14.54 -4.14
CA THR A 621 -3.75 -15.59 -4.80
C THR A 621 -4.04 -15.65 -6.29
N LEU A 622 -3.02 -16.01 -7.08
CA LEU A 622 -3.20 -16.26 -8.52
C LEU A 622 -4.02 -17.53 -8.74
N GLY A 623 -4.64 -17.66 -9.91
CA GLY A 623 -5.38 -18.85 -10.32
C GLY A 623 -4.65 -19.68 -11.37
N GLY A 624 -5.23 -20.83 -11.72
CA GLY A 624 -4.75 -21.65 -12.84
C GLY A 624 -3.70 -22.69 -12.49
N TYR A 625 -3.48 -22.97 -11.19
CA TYR A 625 -2.53 -23.99 -10.77
C TYR A 625 -3.03 -25.41 -11.11
N PRO A 626 -2.23 -26.22 -11.83
CA PRO A 626 -2.61 -27.58 -12.22
C PRO A 626 -2.60 -28.52 -11.00
N THR A 627 -3.78 -29.06 -10.67
CA THR A 627 -3.98 -29.93 -9.50
C THR A 627 -3.26 -31.27 -9.61
N ASP A 628 -2.94 -31.71 -10.82
CA ASP A 628 -2.20 -32.94 -11.10
C ASP A 628 -0.67 -32.75 -11.06
N SER A 629 -0.17 -31.53 -10.89
CA SER A 629 1.28 -31.22 -10.88
C SER A 629 2.05 -31.80 -9.69
N LYS A 630 1.37 -32.15 -8.60
CA LYS A 630 1.97 -32.62 -7.34
C LYS A 630 3.08 -31.69 -6.82
N ASP A 631 2.84 -30.39 -6.85
CA ASP A 631 3.76 -29.32 -6.43
C ASP A 631 4.96 -29.00 -7.35
N TYR A 632 5.02 -29.55 -8.57
CA TYR A 632 6.13 -29.30 -9.51
C TYR A 632 5.90 -28.24 -10.58
N ALA A 633 4.69 -27.64 -10.66
CA ALA A 633 4.45 -26.55 -11.60
C ALA A 633 5.09 -25.23 -11.09
N PRO A 634 5.72 -24.44 -11.98
CA PRO A 634 6.47 -23.23 -11.60
C PRO A 634 5.56 -22.11 -11.12
N PHE A 635 5.99 -21.26 -10.19
CA PHE A 635 5.25 -20.04 -9.80
C PHE A 635 5.62 -18.81 -10.63
N VAL A 636 6.36 -19.03 -11.72
CA VAL A 636 6.85 -17.98 -12.62
C VAL A 636 5.75 -17.56 -13.58
N LEU A 637 5.58 -16.25 -13.76
CA LEU A 637 4.54 -15.67 -14.60
C LEU A 637 5.10 -15.28 -15.97
N ASP A 638 6.36 -14.87 -16.01
CA ASP A 638 7.04 -14.47 -17.24
C ASP A 638 8.56 -14.73 -17.14
N ILE A 639 9.21 -15.01 -18.26
CA ILE A 639 10.63 -15.26 -18.45
C ILE A 639 11.12 -14.71 -19.80
N ILE A 640 12.30 -14.09 -19.80
CA ILE A 640 13.02 -13.84 -21.05
C ILE A 640 13.60 -15.15 -21.58
N VAL A 641 13.30 -15.47 -22.84
CA VAL A 641 13.79 -16.68 -23.52
C VAL A 641 14.73 -16.36 -24.69
N PRO A 642 15.65 -17.27 -25.07
CA PRO A 642 16.48 -17.09 -26.25
C PRO A 642 15.67 -17.18 -27.55
N GLU A 643 16.22 -16.64 -28.63
CA GLU A 643 15.63 -16.72 -29.96
C GLU A 643 15.31 -18.19 -30.35
N GLY A 644 14.10 -18.41 -30.87
CA GLY A 644 13.62 -19.73 -31.27
C GLY A 644 12.96 -20.55 -30.16
N TYR A 645 13.00 -20.09 -28.91
CA TYR A 645 12.27 -20.71 -27.80
C TYR A 645 10.96 -19.97 -27.49
N LYS A 646 10.06 -20.66 -26.77
CA LYS A 646 8.81 -20.08 -26.25
C LYS A 646 8.72 -20.34 -24.76
N GLN A 647 8.28 -19.32 -24.02
CA GLN A 647 8.03 -19.42 -22.60
C GLN A 647 7.12 -20.59 -22.24
N GLU A 648 6.00 -20.76 -22.95
CA GLU A 648 4.99 -21.76 -22.58
C GLU A 648 5.55 -23.18 -22.66
N GLU A 649 6.41 -23.44 -23.66
CA GLU A 649 7.07 -24.74 -23.85
C GLU A 649 8.09 -24.99 -22.74
N ILE A 650 8.86 -23.98 -22.35
CA ILE A 650 9.86 -24.06 -21.27
C ILE A 650 9.18 -24.28 -19.92
N LEU A 651 8.21 -23.43 -19.55
CA LEU A 651 7.53 -23.50 -18.25
C LEU A 651 6.65 -24.73 -18.11
N LYS A 652 6.18 -25.34 -19.22
CA LYS A 652 5.43 -26.61 -19.22
C LYS A 652 6.33 -27.86 -19.19
N SER A 653 7.65 -27.71 -19.23
CA SER A 653 8.59 -28.84 -19.28
C SER A 653 8.74 -29.64 -17.96
N TYR A 654 8.04 -29.21 -16.90
CA TYR A 654 8.00 -29.92 -15.62
C TYR A 654 7.35 -31.30 -15.76
N VAL A 655 7.75 -32.24 -14.90
CA VAL A 655 7.17 -33.58 -14.80
C VAL A 655 6.52 -33.70 -13.43
N PRO A 656 5.19 -33.88 -13.34
CA PRO A 656 4.47 -33.96 -12.08
C PRO A 656 5.09 -34.97 -11.10
N GLY A 657 5.41 -34.50 -9.88
CA GLY A 657 5.98 -35.33 -8.83
C GLY A 657 7.45 -35.73 -9.02
N SER A 658 8.13 -35.25 -10.06
CA SER A 658 9.47 -35.74 -10.41
C SER A 658 10.49 -34.68 -10.81
N ARG A 659 10.11 -33.64 -11.56
CA ARG A 659 11.09 -32.69 -12.14
C ARG A 659 10.48 -31.32 -12.33
N TYR A 660 11.18 -30.26 -11.92
CA TYR A 660 10.75 -28.88 -12.18
C TYR A 660 10.95 -28.49 -13.65
N ALA A 661 10.33 -27.39 -14.08
CA ALA A 661 10.54 -26.84 -15.42
C ALA A 661 12.01 -26.43 -15.59
N THR A 662 12.63 -26.83 -16.71
CA THR A 662 14.05 -26.53 -16.99
C THR A 662 14.16 -25.27 -17.84
N LEU A 663 14.64 -24.18 -17.24
CA LEU A 663 14.86 -22.91 -17.92
C LEU A 663 16.12 -22.95 -18.79
N ILE A 664 16.17 -22.05 -19.76
CA ILE A 664 17.28 -21.87 -20.70
C ILE A 664 17.75 -20.41 -20.63
N PRO A 665 19.05 -20.14 -20.49
CA PRO A 665 19.52 -18.77 -20.28
C PRO A 665 19.69 -18.04 -21.61
N VAL A 666 19.53 -16.72 -21.56
CA VAL A 666 19.95 -15.84 -22.64
C VAL A 666 21.41 -15.45 -22.49
N LYS A 667 22.10 -15.27 -23.63
CA LYS A 667 23.47 -14.78 -23.64
C LYS A 667 23.50 -13.26 -23.58
N VAL A 668 24.11 -12.70 -22.54
CA VAL A 668 24.30 -11.25 -22.35
C VAL A 668 25.63 -10.80 -22.93
N LYS A 669 26.72 -11.54 -22.70
CA LYS A 669 28.08 -11.19 -23.13
C LYS A 669 28.87 -12.43 -23.55
#